data_AF-X6MRX8-F1
#
_entry.id   AF-X6MRX8-F1
#
_cell.length_a   1.000
_cell.length_b   1.000
_cell.length_c   1.000
_cell.angle_alpha   90.00
_cell.angle_beta   90.00
_cell.angle_gamma   90.00
#
_symmetry.space_group_name_H-M   'P 1'
#
loop_
_entity.id
_entity.type
_entity.pdbx_description
1 polymer ?
#
loop_
_entity_poly.entity_id
_entity_poly.type
_entity_poly.pdbx_seq_one_letter_code
_entity_poly.pdbx_strand_id
1 'polypeptide(L)'
;MLEQLQQAFPKIDNKNILQIWNWFNGNVDETKTVLALLTENTLQEIFVFFLKQNVTSSSSKTIGNIIEHSTTLEQQMFLWKLLKLFDGKVEKTIILQIWKNSNQFYYETLLTLQDICFNHSLKEQKEDSELRIIREMCSNILWNILNNPKQIKYRQISHKNLYNTLLSKCKKLGGNVDQIHEYMEYHIQQFGFKKRNDSNWYYSNDNIQLLSLWRYYKAVINEQIIKTTHNVCFLNKNDRYKTRYGIPERVCMLSNGKWRDYESVFDYEHRTIMLFNQNKLKIKSLQVGNPKRPSLEFNVHIQWYNDLNDVNNTHAKWACLILNHTWHFRTMDQFDRSELSNCCSEFNTFHVLWKDGIKTHKESLNPYLITLEQGIERVKDKLQMRDHFIFGKDELILFECEFDKWNPPIISNMIEENVLLHDIYKHLHHYPIIQVYWEITYRFMLPYKRTIDINRTNLPKNRDICVEFYPLMEKPTFNPFLYECDVHKLQFIQDMLQFKVQGNHSLQRLLHEVIENGYLCDLITYQYAKNKKEEKKFHANIKQQINYDKNDEEGKLLLNDKILTILNELKILYHDDIHKHMGYPLQLHHICAILLYCGKSCNSEFSYDQIQFRHYKWPYLDSYLQDAIFILHAHERREESEMELYCGLKKVRLENIKKRIKEGNFISYVSTSDDLQVAKMFRSDQGCILHFHPSMRRGLNIYSCDVSWISPFKHEREILFSRSGVNFIHDEKTHKKYASWNAKVESEDEYTQMILLKWTKYDEYIQQIIQISTIWNYSIDLNLIYVVLDYWNEGDMNETIELLLDFEKWKVKDNNEQKYKEKINEFVERRCCNHNINLFSIFFFEKYKGRKAIEHATINTVNNGLPFVKSDKETWIKVKIA
;
A
#
# COMPACT_ATOMS: atom_id res chain seq x y z
N MET A 1 19.49 44.57 -13.16
CA MET A 1 19.52 43.30 -12.39
C MET A 1 19.65 42.07 -13.27
N LEU A 2 18.69 41.75 -14.16
CA LEU A 2 18.76 40.54 -14.99
C LEU A 2 20.11 40.36 -15.71
N GLU A 3 20.61 41.41 -16.35
CA GLU A 3 21.90 41.39 -17.08
C GLU A 3 23.09 41.09 -16.15
N GLN A 4 23.04 41.50 -14.88
CA GLN A 4 24.08 41.18 -13.89
C GLN A 4 24.01 39.72 -13.45
N LEU A 5 22.83 39.09 -13.48
CA LEU A 5 22.69 37.65 -13.25
C LEU A 5 23.18 36.85 -14.46
N GLN A 6 22.92 37.34 -15.67
CA GLN A 6 23.44 36.78 -16.92
C GLN A 6 24.98 36.87 -16.99
N GLN A 7 25.57 37.96 -16.48
CA GLN A 7 27.02 38.10 -16.31
C GLN A 7 27.59 37.24 -15.17
N ALA A 8 26.86 37.03 -14.07
CA ALA A 8 27.32 36.25 -12.93
C ALA A 8 27.28 34.73 -13.17
N PHE A 9 26.36 34.24 -14.02
CA PHE A 9 26.17 32.80 -14.26
C PHE A 9 26.27 32.42 -15.76
N PRO A 10 27.39 32.75 -16.45
CA PRO A 10 27.51 32.67 -17.92
C PRO A 10 27.50 31.24 -18.50
N LYS A 11 27.42 30.21 -17.65
CA LYS A 11 27.23 28.80 -18.04
C LYS A 11 25.76 28.38 -18.14
N ILE A 12 24.83 29.22 -17.68
CA ILE A 12 23.39 28.98 -17.71
C ILE A 12 22.79 29.87 -18.82
N ASP A 13 21.94 29.30 -19.66
CA ASP A 13 21.37 30.03 -20.80
C ASP A 13 20.60 31.29 -20.37
N ASN A 14 20.78 32.39 -21.10
CA ASN A 14 20.18 33.69 -20.78
C ASN A 14 18.65 33.66 -20.66
N LYS A 15 17.97 32.76 -21.37
CA LYS A 15 16.52 32.51 -21.28
C LYS A 15 16.16 31.80 -19.99
N ASN A 16 16.99 30.85 -19.53
CA ASN A 16 16.80 30.17 -18.26
C ASN A 16 17.02 31.15 -17.09
N ILE A 17 18.04 32.01 -17.17
CA ILE A 17 18.28 33.08 -16.17
C ILE A 17 17.09 34.05 -16.12
N LEU A 18 16.56 34.47 -17.27
CA LEU A 18 15.32 35.26 -17.37
C LEU A 18 14.10 34.53 -16.79
N GLN A 19 13.97 33.21 -17.01
CA GLN A 19 12.88 32.41 -16.46
C GLN A 19 12.97 32.27 -14.93
N ILE A 20 14.16 32.03 -14.37
CA ILE A 20 14.37 31.93 -12.92
C ILE A 20 14.17 33.30 -12.24
N TRP A 21 14.69 34.37 -12.84
CA TRP A 21 14.42 35.75 -12.43
C TRP A 21 12.91 36.06 -12.37
N ASN A 22 12.16 35.66 -13.40
CA ASN A 22 10.70 35.84 -13.43
C ASN A 22 9.97 34.91 -12.44
N TRP A 23 10.48 33.68 -12.21
CA TRP A 23 9.90 32.72 -11.26
C TRP A 23 9.93 33.23 -9.81
N PHE A 24 11.02 33.93 -9.44
CA PHE A 24 11.15 34.63 -8.17
C PHE A 24 10.59 36.07 -8.19
N ASN A 25 9.76 36.44 -9.19
CA ASN A 25 9.16 37.77 -9.36
C ASN A 25 10.18 38.94 -9.30
N GLY A 26 11.42 38.71 -9.73
CA GLY A 26 12.51 39.69 -9.65
C GLY A 26 13.25 39.75 -8.31
N ASN A 27 13.07 38.77 -7.41
CA ASN A 27 13.89 38.67 -6.20
C ASN A 27 15.31 38.22 -6.57
N VAL A 28 16.27 39.12 -6.34
CA VAL A 28 17.69 38.97 -6.68
C VAL A 28 18.33 37.79 -5.97
N ASP A 29 18.11 37.66 -4.66
CA ASP A 29 18.94 36.78 -3.84
C ASP A 29 18.45 35.34 -3.89
N GLU A 30 17.13 35.14 -4.00
CA GLU A 30 16.53 33.84 -4.34
C GLU A 30 16.99 33.36 -5.73
N THR A 31 17.01 34.27 -6.72
CA THR A 31 17.52 33.97 -8.07
C THR A 31 19.01 33.60 -8.06
N LYS A 32 19.86 34.35 -7.33
CA LYS A 32 21.29 34.03 -7.18
C LYS A 32 21.53 32.69 -6.51
N THR A 33 20.78 32.39 -5.45
CA THR A 33 20.92 31.13 -4.70
C THR A 33 20.64 29.92 -5.58
N VAL A 34 19.57 29.98 -6.38
CA VAL A 34 19.24 28.90 -7.32
C VAL A 34 20.24 28.81 -8.47
N LEU A 35 20.69 29.92 -9.04
CA LEU A 35 21.68 29.90 -10.12
C LEU A 35 23.06 29.40 -9.66
N ALA A 36 23.45 29.64 -8.40
CA ALA A 36 24.65 29.05 -7.80
C ALA A 36 24.53 27.52 -7.69
N LEU A 37 23.44 27.02 -7.09
CA LEU A 37 23.17 25.57 -6.98
C LEU A 37 23.14 24.87 -8.35
N LEU A 38 22.58 25.52 -9.38
CA LEU A 38 22.56 25.05 -10.77
C LEU A 38 23.94 25.07 -11.47
N THR A 39 24.93 25.78 -10.92
CA THR A 39 26.30 25.84 -11.46
C THR A 39 27.23 24.82 -10.80
N GLU A 40 26.88 24.35 -9.59
CA GLU A 40 27.69 23.40 -8.80
C GLU A 40 27.33 21.93 -9.04
N ASN A 41 26.08 21.60 -9.43
CA ASN A 41 25.66 20.23 -9.75
C ASN A 41 25.25 20.07 -11.23
N THR A 42 25.94 19.18 -11.95
CA THR A 42 25.79 18.97 -13.40
C THR A 42 24.57 18.11 -13.79
N LEU A 43 23.43 18.76 -14.06
CA LEU A 43 22.21 18.10 -14.59
C LEU A 43 21.58 18.89 -15.76
N GLN A 44 22.13 18.75 -16.97
CA GLN A 44 21.59 19.43 -18.17
C GLN A 44 20.39 18.71 -18.81
N GLU A 45 20.32 17.37 -18.77
CA GLU A 45 19.36 16.61 -19.60
C GLU A 45 17.92 16.57 -19.03
N ILE A 46 17.77 16.69 -17.71
CA ILE A 46 16.47 16.52 -17.03
C ILE A 46 15.57 17.76 -17.15
N PHE A 47 16.14 18.96 -17.32
CA PHE A 47 15.38 20.23 -17.39
C PHE A 47 14.40 20.28 -18.57
N VAL A 48 14.65 19.50 -19.63
CA VAL A 48 13.78 19.39 -20.81
C VAL A 48 12.47 18.66 -20.51
N PHE A 49 12.47 17.71 -19.56
CA PHE A 49 11.28 16.91 -19.23
C PHE A 49 10.32 17.66 -18.30
N PHE A 50 10.86 18.40 -17.32
CA PHE A 50 10.07 19.01 -16.24
C PHE A 50 9.43 20.38 -16.56
N LEU A 51 9.62 20.92 -17.77
CA LEU A 51 8.96 22.16 -18.24
C LEU A 51 7.46 21.98 -18.60
N LYS A 52 6.77 21.04 -17.94
CA LYS A 52 5.32 20.98 -17.82
C LYS A 52 4.93 21.02 -16.33
N GLN A 53 4.25 22.11 -15.91
CA GLN A 53 3.45 22.25 -14.67
C GLN A 53 4.10 22.82 -13.38
N ASN A 54 4.68 24.03 -13.48
CA ASN A 54 4.10 25.32 -13.02
C ASN A 54 3.69 25.58 -11.51
N VAL A 55 3.89 26.83 -11.03
CA VAL A 55 3.55 27.48 -9.71
C VAL A 55 4.10 26.81 -8.42
N THR A 56 5.05 27.37 -7.63
CA THR A 56 5.02 28.57 -6.71
C THR A 56 4.01 28.47 -5.54
N SER A 57 4.13 29.12 -4.37
CA SER A 57 5.14 29.98 -3.67
C SER A 57 4.67 30.16 -2.20
N SER A 58 5.37 30.72 -1.19
CA SER A 58 6.75 31.19 -0.92
C SER A 58 7.09 30.83 0.55
N SER A 59 8.22 31.34 1.12
CA SER A 59 8.42 31.76 2.53
C SER A 59 9.93 31.85 2.90
N SER A 60 10.63 32.90 2.50
CA SER A 60 12.10 32.96 2.47
C SER A 60 12.78 33.47 3.75
N LYS A 61 12.57 32.79 4.88
CA LYS A 61 13.35 33.01 6.13
C LYS A 61 14.08 31.78 6.66
N THR A 62 14.24 30.76 5.81
CA THR A 62 14.70 29.40 6.20
C THR A 62 15.83 28.86 5.33
N ILE A 63 16.07 29.46 4.15
CA ILE A 63 16.95 28.90 3.11
C ILE A 63 18.44 28.94 3.50
N GLY A 64 18.84 29.80 4.45
CA GLY A 64 20.21 29.82 4.99
C GLY A 64 20.65 28.51 5.67
N ASN A 65 19.72 27.65 6.08
CA ASN A 65 20.00 26.40 6.81
C ASN A 65 19.94 25.15 5.90
N ILE A 66 20.25 25.30 4.61
CA ILE A 66 20.14 24.23 3.58
C ILE A 66 21.50 23.79 3.01
N ILE A 67 22.57 24.58 3.18
CA ILE A 67 23.85 24.40 2.44
C ILE A 67 24.86 23.52 3.21
N GLU A 68 24.40 22.61 4.07
CA GLU A 68 25.25 21.55 4.65
C GLU A 68 24.56 20.17 4.54
N HIS A 69 25.35 19.19 4.11
CA HIS A 69 25.04 17.78 3.82
C HIS A 69 24.31 17.49 2.50
N SER A 70 24.79 16.46 1.81
CA SER A 70 24.41 16.05 0.45
C SER A 70 23.07 15.31 0.42
N THR A 71 22.13 15.80 -0.39
CA THR A 71 20.86 15.10 -0.73
C THR A 71 20.96 14.45 -2.11
N THR A 72 20.38 13.26 -2.29
CA THR A 72 20.26 12.65 -3.63
C THR A 72 19.19 13.33 -4.48
N LEU A 73 19.22 13.10 -5.80
CA LEU A 73 18.21 13.63 -6.73
C LEU A 73 16.80 13.11 -6.38
N GLU A 74 16.70 11.85 -5.98
CA GLU A 74 15.46 11.20 -5.54
C GLU A 74 14.94 11.82 -4.23
N GLN A 75 15.81 12.08 -3.26
CA GLN A 75 15.47 12.80 -2.03
C GLN A 75 14.97 14.22 -2.31
N GLN A 76 15.55 14.92 -3.30
CA GLN A 76 15.06 16.23 -3.73
C GLN A 76 13.66 16.12 -4.39
N MET A 77 13.40 15.09 -5.19
CA MET A 77 12.06 14.82 -5.75
C MET A 77 11.03 14.46 -4.66
N PHE A 78 11.43 13.70 -3.64
CA PHE A 78 10.60 13.38 -2.47
C PHE A 78 10.25 14.62 -1.66
N LEU A 79 11.25 15.43 -1.29
CA LEU A 79 11.05 16.71 -0.59
C LEU A 79 10.19 17.67 -1.42
N TRP A 80 10.38 17.75 -2.74
CA TRP A 80 9.54 18.55 -3.62
C TRP A 80 8.09 18.05 -3.65
N LYS A 81 7.86 16.73 -3.67
CA LYS A 81 6.52 16.14 -3.58
C LYS A 81 5.87 16.43 -2.23
N LEU A 82 6.59 16.32 -1.12
CA LEU A 82 6.11 16.69 0.21
C LEU A 82 5.78 18.18 0.30
N LEU A 83 6.68 19.07 -0.11
CA LEU A 83 6.44 20.50 -0.19
C LEU A 83 5.21 20.82 -1.06
N LYS A 84 5.01 20.16 -2.20
CA LYS A 84 3.83 20.34 -3.07
C LYS A 84 2.53 19.75 -2.47
N LEU A 85 2.61 18.67 -1.68
CA LEU A 85 1.47 18.04 -1.00
C LEU A 85 1.00 18.80 0.25
N PHE A 86 1.91 19.50 0.92
CA PHE A 86 1.66 20.20 2.19
C PHE A 86 1.76 21.74 2.09
N ASP A 87 2.03 22.28 0.89
CA ASP A 87 2.00 23.71 0.56
C ASP A 87 0.71 24.38 1.10
N GLY A 88 0.85 25.34 2.02
CA GLY A 88 -0.27 26.05 2.65
C GLY A 88 -1.06 25.25 3.70
N LYS A 89 -0.79 23.95 3.90
CA LYS A 89 -1.34 23.16 5.02
C LYS A 89 -0.44 23.22 6.26
N VAL A 90 0.87 23.18 6.03
CA VAL A 90 1.92 23.20 7.04
C VAL A 90 2.98 24.20 6.56
N GLU A 91 3.59 24.95 7.47
CA GLU A 91 4.64 25.89 7.07
C GLU A 91 5.84 25.14 6.46
N LYS A 92 6.48 25.74 5.45
CA LYS A 92 7.65 25.11 4.79
C LYS A 92 8.83 24.91 5.74
N THR A 93 8.96 25.77 6.75
CA THR A 93 9.80 25.60 7.95
C THR A 93 9.59 24.25 8.62
N ILE A 94 8.34 23.93 8.96
CA ILE A 94 7.94 22.71 9.66
C ILE A 94 8.08 21.48 8.75
N ILE A 95 7.72 21.59 7.47
CA ILE A 95 7.93 20.52 6.47
C ILE A 95 9.43 20.17 6.38
N LEU A 96 10.30 21.18 6.26
CA LEU A 96 11.76 20.98 6.22
C LEU A 96 12.33 20.45 7.53
N GLN A 97 11.78 20.85 8.68
CA GLN A 97 12.22 20.35 9.98
C GLN A 97 11.83 18.88 10.18
N ILE A 98 10.61 18.49 9.81
CA ILE A 98 10.17 17.09 9.89
C ILE A 98 10.98 16.24 8.91
N TRP A 99 11.18 16.71 7.68
CA TRP A 99 12.06 16.04 6.71
C TRP A 99 13.48 15.78 7.25
N LYS A 100 14.05 16.74 8.02
CA LYS A 100 15.33 16.54 8.70
C LYS A 100 15.24 15.58 9.89
N ASN A 101 14.17 15.65 10.69
CA ASN A 101 13.97 14.78 11.86
C ASN A 101 13.72 13.31 11.47
N SER A 102 12.98 13.08 10.39
CA SER A 102 12.67 11.76 9.79
C SER A 102 13.77 11.30 8.83
N ASN A 103 15.04 11.65 9.11
CA ASN A 103 16.24 11.21 8.38
C ASN A 103 16.16 11.31 6.84
N GLN A 104 15.37 12.24 6.30
CA GLN A 104 15.10 12.42 4.86
C GLN A 104 14.37 11.24 4.19
N PHE A 105 13.55 10.50 4.94
CA PHE A 105 12.61 9.52 4.41
C PHE A 105 11.27 10.17 4.03
N TYR A 106 10.78 9.81 2.84
CA TYR A 106 9.53 10.30 2.28
C TYR A 106 8.33 9.81 3.09
N TYR A 107 8.28 8.52 3.45
CA TYR A 107 7.09 7.96 4.07
C TYR A 107 6.91 8.37 5.54
N GLU A 108 7.98 8.36 6.35
CA GLU A 108 7.95 8.88 7.72
C GLU A 108 7.54 10.37 7.76
N THR A 109 8.09 11.18 6.86
CA THR A 109 7.75 12.60 6.73
C THR A 109 6.30 12.78 6.27
N LEU A 110 5.83 11.95 5.34
CA LEU A 110 4.45 11.95 4.85
C LEU A 110 3.45 11.63 5.95
N LEU A 111 3.69 10.57 6.73
CA LEU A 111 2.84 10.20 7.88
C LEU A 111 2.83 11.29 8.95
N THR A 112 4.01 11.78 9.35
CA THR A 112 4.12 12.83 10.37
C THR A 112 3.41 14.11 9.95
N LEU A 113 3.51 14.51 8.69
CA LEU A 113 2.78 15.65 8.14
C LEU A 113 1.27 15.37 7.98
N GLN A 114 0.86 14.14 7.68
CA GLN A 114 -0.56 13.74 7.68
C GLN A 114 -1.17 13.85 9.08
N ASP A 115 -0.51 13.33 10.12
CA ASP A 115 -0.99 13.41 11.51
C ASP A 115 -0.93 14.85 12.07
N ILE A 116 0.02 15.69 11.63
CA ILE A 116 0.01 17.14 11.95
C ILE A 116 -1.15 17.84 11.24
N CYS A 117 -1.41 17.56 9.96
CA CYS A 117 -2.60 18.08 9.28
C CYS A 117 -3.88 17.62 9.97
N PHE A 118 -3.98 16.33 10.34
CA PHE A 118 -5.11 15.75 11.06
C PHE A 118 -5.38 16.51 12.38
N ASN A 119 -4.37 16.65 13.23
CA ASN A 119 -4.50 17.34 14.52
C ASN A 119 -4.74 18.86 14.38
N HIS A 120 -4.14 19.53 13.39
CA HIS A 120 -4.43 20.94 13.13
C HIS A 120 -5.85 21.15 12.56
N SER A 121 -6.36 20.19 11.79
CA SER A 121 -7.63 20.33 11.09
C SER A 121 -8.85 20.42 12.02
N LEU A 122 -8.72 19.92 13.26
CA LEU A 122 -9.70 20.10 14.34
C LEU A 122 -9.92 21.57 14.76
N LYS A 123 -9.15 22.52 14.21
CA LYS A 123 -9.27 23.96 14.42
C LYS A 123 -9.69 24.64 13.12
N GLU A 124 -10.90 25.20 13.09
CA GLU A 124 -11.48 25.80 11.87
C GLU A 124 -10.60 26.92 11.29
N GLN A 125 -10.18 26.77 10.03
CA GLN A 125 -9.79 27.90 9.19
C GLN A 125 -11.04 28.45 8.47
N LYS A 126 -11.12 29.78 8.37
CA LYS A 126 -12.21 30.45 7.65
C LYS A 126 -11.84 30.59 6.18
N GLU A 127 -12.72 30.07 5.32
CA GLU A 127 -12.71 30.35 3.90
C GLU A 127 -12.97 31.84 3.60
N ASP A 128 -12.35 32.36 2.55
CA ASP A 128 -12.61 33.69 2.01
C ASP A 128 -14.08 33.86 1.58
N SER A 129 -14.69 34.97 1.98
CA SER A 129 -16.10 35.25 1.77
C SER A 129 -16.48 35.41 0.30
N GLU A 130 -15.57 35.87 -0.56
CA GLU A 130 -15.84 36.20 -1.96
C GLU A 130 -15.70 34.97 -2.85
N LEU A 131 -14.59 34.24 -2.73
CA LEU A 131 -14.35 32.97 -3.42
C LEU A 131 -15.47 31.96 -3.11
N ARG A 132 -15.91 31.89 -1.85
CA ARG A 132 -17.05 31.07 -1.45
C ARG A 132 -18.33 31.42 -2.22
N ILE A 133 -18.65 32.71 -2.35
CA ILE A 133 -19.85 33.16 -3.06
C ILE A 133 -19.77 32.83 -4.55
N ILE A 134 -18.63 33.11 -5.19
CA ILE A 134 -18.40 32.82 -6.61
C ILE A 134 -18.57 31.32 -6.87
N ARG A 135 -17.95 30.47 -6.04
CA ARG A 135 -18.07 29.01 -6.15
C ARG A 135 -19.50 28.51 -5.94
N GLU A 136 -20.14 28.85 -4.81
CA GLU A 136 -21.53 28.42 -4.54
C GLU A 136 -22.46 28.77 -5.73
N MET A 137 -22.30 29.98 -6.29
CA MET A 137 -23.10 30.44 -7.44
C MET A 137 -22.75 29.71 -8.75
N CYS A 138 -21.47 29.46 -9.03
CA CYS A 138 -21.04 28.68 -10.19
C CYS A 138 -21.49 27.22 -10.11
N SER A 139 -21.34 26.57 -8.95
CA SER A 139 -21.85 25.23 -8.67
C SER A 139 -23.35 25.15 -8.95
N ASN A 140 -24.14 26.07 -8.38
CA ASN A 140 -25.60 26.11 -8.56
C ASN A 140 -25.99 26.28 -10.04
N ILE A 141 -25.35 27.18 -10.78
CA ILE A 141 -25.63 27.40 -12.21
C ILE A 141 -25.34 26.12 -13.02
N LEU A 142 -24.14 25.55 -12.86
CA LEU A 142 -23.69 24.38 -13.60
C LEU A 142 -24.50 23.13 -13.25
N TRP A 143 -24.71 22.85 -11.96
CA TRP A 143 -25.52 21.71 -11.46
C TRP A 143 -26.93 21.71 -12.06
N ASN A 144 -27.58 22.89 -12.11
CA ASN A 144 -28.93 23.01 -12.68
C ASN A 144 -28.97 22.69 -14.18
N ILE A 145 -28.01 23.21 -14.96
CA ILE A 145 -27.92 22.97 -16.41
C ILE A 145 -27.57 21.50 -16.70
N LEU A 146 -26.62 20.93 -15.96
CA LEU A 146 -26.13 19.56 -16.17
C LEU A 146 -27.16 18.50 -15.80
N ASN A 147 -27.95 18.70 -14.74
CA ASN A 147 -29.05 17.80 -14.36
C ASN A 147 -30.30 18.00 -15.23
N ASN A 148 -30.57 19.22 -15.71
CA ASN A 148 -31.80 19.55 -16.43
C ASN A 148 -31.57 20.18 -17.82
N PRO A 149 -30.73 19.59 -18.70
CA PRO A 149 -30.26 20.23 -19.95
C PRO A 149 -31.38 20.57 -20.96
N LYS A 150 -32.56 19.95 -20.83
CA LYS A 150 -33.73 20.23 -21.66
C LYS A 150 -34.63 21.36 -21.13
N GLN A 151 -34.47 21.81 -19.89
CA GLN A 151 -35.35 22.84 -19.31
C GLN A 151 -34.84 24.25 -19.62
N ILE A 152 -35.58 24.99 -20.46
CA ILE A 152 -35.23 26.34 -20.93
C ILE A 152 -34.96 27.31 -19.76
N LYS A 153 -35.68 27.18 -18.64
CA LYS A 153 -35.54 28.04 -17.46
C LYS A 153 -34.13 28.06 -16.83
N TYR A 154 -33.30 27.04 -17.08
CA TYR A 154 -31.90 27.00 -16.63
C TYR A 154 -30.91 27.44 -17.71
N ARG A 155 -31.38 27.61 -18.96
CA ARG A 155 -30.63 28.21 -20.07
C ARG A 155 -30.71 29.75 -20.09
N GLN A 156 -31.38 30.36 -19.12
CA GLN A 156 -31.56 31.81 -18.99
C GLN A 156 -31.21 32.25 -17.56
N ILE A 157 -30.31 33.23 -17.41
CA ILE A 157 -29.95 33.84 -16.13
C ILE A 157 -30.29 35.33 -16.22
N SER A 158 -31.17 35.81 -15.34
CA SER A 158 -31.48 37.24 -15.31
C SER A 158 -30.42 38.01 -14.53
N HIS A 159 -29.87 39.04 -15.15
CA HIS A 159 -28.83 39.91 -14.57
C HIS A 159 -29.29 40.58 -13.27
N LYS A 160 -30.53 41.08 -13.23
CA LYS A 160 -31.12 41.68 -12.03
C LYS A 160 -31.22 40.68 -10.89
N ASN A 161 -31.61 39.43 -11.18
CA ASN A 161 -31.73 38.39 -10.16
C ASN A 161 -30.34 37.92 -9.69
N LEU A 162 -29.39 37.75 -10.61
CA LEU A 162 -27.99 37.43 -10.30
C LEU A 162 -27.39 38.47 -9.33
N TYR A 163 -27.41 39.75 -9.70
CA TYR A 163 -26.89 40.84 -8.86
C TYR A 163 -27.59 40.89 -7.49
N ASN A 164 -28.92 40.75 -7.44
CA ASN A 164 -29.66 40.71 -6.17
C ASN A 164 -29.30 39.51 -5.28
N THR A 165 -29.09 38.33 -5.86
CA THR A 165 -28.64 37.14 -5.11
C THR A 165 -27.22 37.31 -4.60
N LEU A 166 -26.30 37.84 -5.41
CA LEU A 166 -24.94 38.16 -5.00
C LEU A 166 -24.95 39.19 -3.87
N LEU A 167 -25.66 40.31 -4.01
CA LEU A 167 -25.83 41.33 -2.97
C LEU A 167 -26.36 40.74 -1.65
N SER A 168 -27.28 39.78 -1.71
CA SER A 168 -27.81 39.09 -0.53
C SER A 168 -26.79 38.17 0.14
N LYS A 169 -25.94 37.47 -0.63
CA LYS A 169 -24.84 36.65 -0.08
C LYS A 169 -23.70 37.53 0.47
N CYS A 170 -23.31 38.57 -0.26
CA CYS A 170 -22.26 39.53 0.11
C CYS A 170 -22.56 40.20 1.46
N LYS A 171 -23.82 40.62 1.67
CA LYS A 171 -24.29 41.17 2.96
C LYS A 171 -24.28 40.17 4.14
N LYS A 172 -24.20 38.87 3.88
CA LYS A 172 -24.18 37.81 4.92
C LYS A 172 -22.77 37.33 5.25
N LEU A 173 -21.86 37.34 4.28
CA LEU A 173 -20.50 36.81 4.43
C LEU A 173 -19.41 37.90 4.47
N GLY A 174 -19.73 39.14 4.09
CA GLY A 174 -18.80 40.26 4.08
C GLY A 174 -17.86 40.24 2.87
N GLY A 175 -18.39 40.57 1.69
CA GLY A 175 -17.63 40.63 0.43
C GLY A 175 -18.12 41.73 -0.50
N ASN A 176 -17.30 42.10 -1.50
CA ASN A 176 -17.55 43.16 -2.46
C ASN A 176 -18.44 42.66 -3.62
N VAL A 177 -19.70 43.11 -3.62
CA VAL A 177 -20.70 42.68 -4.60
C VAL A 177 -20.32 43.01 -6.05
N ASP A 178 -19.64 44.13 -6.31
CA ASP A 178 -19.36 44.58 -7.67
C ASP A 178 -18.19 43.80 -8.28
N GLN A 179 -17.14 43.53 -7.49
CA GLN A 179 -16.04 42.64 -7.88
C GLN A 179 -16.53 41.20 -8.09
N ILE A 180 -17.32 40.67 -7.16
CA ILE A 180 -17.93 39.34 -7.27
C ILE A 180 -18.85 39.26 -8.51
N HIS A 181 -19.59 40.32 -8.84
CA HIS A 181 -20.43 40.36 -10.04
C HIS A 181 -19.60 40.32 -11.33
N GLU A 182 -18.50 41.07 -11.41
CA GLU A 182 -17.58 41.05 -12.57
C GLU A 182 -17.00 39.64 -12.80
N TYR A 183 -16.49 38.99 -11.75
CA TYR A 183 -16.02 37.59 -11.85
C TYR A 183 -17.15 36.62 -12.26
N MET A 184 -18.37 36.79 -11.73
CA MET A 184 -19.52 35.97 -12.10
C MET A 184 -19.95 36.15 -13.56
N GLU A 185 -19.94 37.38 -14.10
CA GLU A 185 -20.21 37.62 -15.53
C GLU A 185 -19.15 36.95 -16.42
N TYR A 186 -17.87 37.02 -16.03
CA TYR A 186 -16.79 36.31 -16.71
C TYR A 186 -17.00 34.79 -16.70
N HIS A 187 -17.29 34.17 -15.54
CA HIS A 187 -17.53 32.73 -15.46
C HIS A 187 -18.76 32.30 -16.28
N ILE A 188 -19.86 33.05 -16.22
CA ILE A 188 -21.08 32.80 -17.02
C ILE A 188 -20.77 32.85 -18.52
N GLN A 189 -19.94 33.79 -18.97
CA GLN A 189 -19.48 33.85 -20.36
C GLN A 189 -18.59 32.64 -20.73
N GLN A 190 -17.66 32.23 -19.86
CA GLN A 190 -16.81 31.04 -20.08
C GLN A 190 -17.64 29.75 -20.20
N PHE A 191 -18.74 29.62 -19.45
CA PHE A 191 -19.65 28.48 -19.58
C PHE A 191 -20.39 28.44 -20.94
N GLY A 192 -20.40 29.53 -21.70
CA GLY A 192 -21.00 29.62 -23.04
C GLY A 192 -22.33 30.39 -23.12
N PHE A 193 -22.71 31.12 -22.05
CA PHE A 193 -23.83 32.06 -22.12
C PHE A 193 -23.45 33.31 -22.92
N LYS A 194 -24.45 33.94 -23.54
CA LYS A 194 -24.32 35.25 -24.20
C LYS A 194 -25.31 36.24 -23.61
N LYS A 195 -24.84 37.42 -23.21
CA LYS A 195 -25.69 38.56 -22.80
C LYS A 195 -26.46 39.07 -24.03
N ARG A 196 -27.75 39.37 -23.89
CA ARG A 196 -28.61 39.91 -24.96
C ARG A 196 -29.04 41.36 -24.64
N ASN A 197 -29.77 41.98 -25.56
CA ASN A 197 -30.21 43.39 -25.48
C ASN A 197 -31.15 43.69 -24.29
N ASP A 198 -31.75 42.66 -23.68
CA ASP A 198 -32.52 42.74 -22.44
C ASP A 198 -31.64 42.64 -21.17
N SER A 199 -30.31 42.74 -21.35
CA SER A 199 -29.24 42.53 -20.37
C SER A 199 -29.19 41.14 -19.74
N ASN A 200 -30.08 40.20 -20.09
CA ASN A 200 -30.08 38.85 -19.53
C ASN A 200 -29.14 37.92 -20.30
N TRP A 201 -28.68 36.86 -19.64
CA TRP A 201 -27.74 35.88 -20.18
C TRP A 201 -28.47 34.64 -20.70
N TYR A 202 -28.17 34.22 -21.93
CA TYR A 202 -28.82 33.08 -22.59
C TYR A 202 -27.80 32.05 -23.12
N TYR A 203 -28.00 30.78 -22.76
CA TYR A 203 -27.26 29.66 -23.33
C TYR A 203 -27.76 29.40 -24.77
N SER A 204 -27.04 29.95 -25.74
CA SER A 204 -27.57 30.22 -27.08
C SER A 204 -27.46 29.05 -28.07
N ASN A 205 -27.28 27.82 -27.59
CA ASN A 205 -27.04 26.63 -28.42
C ASN A 205 -28.07 25.54 -28.11
N ASP A 206 -28.76 25.01 -29.13
CA ASP A 206 -29.76 23.96 -28.96
C ASP A 206 -29.12 22.69 -28.38
N ASN A 207 -27.95 22.33 -28.94
CA ASN A 207 -27.06 21.30 -28.44
C ASN A 207 -26.16 21.87 -27.33
N ILE A 208 -26.49 21.55 -26.07
CA ILE A 208 -25.62 21.88 -24.93
C ILE A 208 -24.29 21.13 -25.06
N GLN A 209 -23.18 21.85 -24.89
CA GLN A 209 -21.84 21.25 -24.84
C GLN A 209 -21.61 20.60 -23.46
N LEU A 210 -22.24 19.44 -23.22
CA LEU A 210 -22.17 18.75 -21.93
C LEU A 210 -20.74 18.46 -21.47
N LEU A 211 -19.81 18.19 -22.40
CA LEU A 211 -18.39 17.94 -22.08
C LEU A 211 -17.64 19.19 -21.57
N SER A 212 -17.92 20.39 -22.08
CA SER A 212 -17.26 21.61 -21.60
C SER A 212 -17.85 22.07 -20.27
N LEU A 213 -19.18 22.07 -20.15
CA LEU A 213 -19.86 22.34 -18.88
C LEU A 213 -19.47 21.34 -17.78
N TRP A 214 -19.30 20.06 -18.11
CA TRP A 214 -18.79 19.04 -17.19
C TRP A 214 -17.37 19.36 -16.70
N ARG A 215 -16.46 19.79 -17.58
CA ARG A 215 -15.10 20.19 -17.21
C ARG A 215 -15.08 21.40 -16.28
N TYR A 216 -15.90 22.42 -16.56
CA TYR A 216 -16.07 23.57 -15.66
C TYR A 216 -16.64 23.14 -14.30
N TYR A 217 -17.64 22.25 -14.29
CA TYR A 217 -18.24 21.74 -13.06
C TYR A 217 -17.25 20.92 -12.22
N LYS A 218 -16.47 20.03 -12.85
CA LYS A 218 -15.40 19.29 -12.17
C LYS A 218 -14.37 20.22 -11.54
N ALA A 219 -13.99 21.31 -12.20
CA ALA A 219 -13.10 22.32 -11.61
C ALA A 219 -13.74 22.99 -10.38
N VAL A 220 -14.92 23.59 -10.54
CA VAL A 220 -15.62 24.34 -9.47
C VAL A 220 -15.96 23.46 -8.26
N ILE A 221 -16.28 22.18 -8.44
CA ILE A 221 -16.55 21.25 -7.33
C ILE A 221 -15.25 20.71 -6.69
N ASN A 222 -14.16 20.56 -7.45
CA ASN A 222 -12.85 20.26 -6.86
C ASN A 222 -12.32 21.44 -6.02
N GLU A 223 -12.78 22.67 -6.31
CA GLU A 223 -12.55 23.88 -5.52
C GLU A 223 -13.49 24.01 -4.29
N GLN A 224 -14.42 23.08 -4.03
CA GLN A 224 -15.26 23.12 -2.81
C GLN A 224 -14.42 22.86 -1.54
N ILE A 225 -14.37 23.83 -0.62
CA ILE A 225 -13.91 23.58 0.75
C ILE A 225 -15.02 22.86 1.50
N ILE A 226 -14.86 21.54 1.66
CA ILE A 226 -15.65 20.75 2.59
C ILE A 226 -15.25 21.19 4.00
N LYS A 227 -16.20 21.27 4.94
CA LYS A 227 -15.89 21.61 6.35
C LYS A 227 -15.02 20.56 7.04
N THR A 228 -14.87 19.38 6.45
CA THR A 228 -13.81 18.45 6.78
C THR A 228 -12.50 18.92 6.16
N THR A 229 -11.69 19.55 7.02
CA THR A 229 -10.38 19.03 7.47
C THR A 229 -9.29 18.63 6.43
N HIS A 230 -9.54 18.69 5.12
CA HIS A 230 -8.68 18.18 4.04
C HIS A 230 -8.76 19.01 2.75
N ASN A 231 -8.80 20.34 2.87
CA ASN A 231 -8.59 21.29 1.75
C ASN A 231 -7.49 22.28 2.22
N VAL A 232 -6.39 22.61 1.53
CA VAL A 232 -6.11 22.75 0.08
C VAL A 232 -6.91 23.87 -0.57
N CYS A 233 -6.36 25.10 -0.59
CA CYS A 233 -6.42 26.02 -1.74
C CYS A 233 -5.52 27.29 -1.57
N PHE A 234 -4.57 27.42 -2.49
CA PHE A 234 -3.90 28.61 -3.08
C PHE A 234 -3.79 29.99 -2.38
N LEU A 235 -2.58 30.55 -2.45
CA LEU A 235 -2.34 31.89 -3.01
C LEU A 235 -1.07 31.94 -3.90
N ASN A 236 -1.21 31.76 -5.23
CA ASN A 236 -0.60 32.66 -6.22
C ASN A 236 -1.26 32.50 -7.61
N LYS A 237 -1.19 33.54 -8.45
CA LYS A 237 -2.30 33.88 -9.37
C LYS A 237 -2.25 33.36 -10.82
N ASN A 238 -1.22 32.61 -11.24
CA ASN A 238 -0.93 32.43 -12.68
C ASN A 238 -1.01 31.02 -13.29
N ASP A 239 -1.09 29.93 -12.52
CA ASP A 239 -1.14 28.57 -13.10
C ASP A 239 -2.21 27.66 -12.50
N ARG A 240 -2.45 26.55 -13.20
CA ARG A 240 -3.76 25.88 -13.25
C ARG A 240 -3.77 24.54 -12.52
N TYR A 241 -4.70 24.43 -11.58
CA TYR A 241 -5.25 23.20 -10.98
C TYR A 241 -4.28 22.33 -10.15
N LYS A 242 -4.59 22.17 -8.86
CA LYS A 242 -4.05 21.14 -7.95
C LYS A 242 -5.25 20.30 -7.47
N THR A 243 -5.20 18.98 -7.56
CA THR A 243 -6.33 18.08 -7.28
C THR A 243 -6.43 17.70 -5.79
N ARG A 244 -7.64 17.35 -5.34
CA ARG A 244 -7.85 16.68 -4.05
C ARG A 244 -7.22 15.29 -4.11
N TYR A 245 -6.29 15.00 -3.20
CA TYR A 245 -5.75 13.64 -3.08
C TYR A 245 -6.85 12.71 -2.54
N GLY A 246 -7.04 11.56 -3.18
CA GLY A 246 -8.00 10.54 -2.76
C GLY A 246 -9.37 10.54 -3.45
N ILE A 247 -9.89 11.64 -4.03
CA ILE A 247 -11.21 11.54 -4.70
C ILE A 247 -11.13 10.68 -5.97
N PRO A 248 -11.93 9.61 -6.11
CA PRO A 248 -11.94 8.81 -7.34
C PRO A 248 -12.49 9.64 -8.51
N GLU A 249 -11.61 10.02 -9.45
CA GLU A 249 -12.02 10.69 -10.69
C GLU A 249 -12.86 9.79 -11.61
N ARG A 250 -12.76 8.47 -11.41
CA ARG A 250 -13.55 7.46 -12.12
C ARG A 250 -14.11 6.44 -11.14
N VAL A 251 -15.33 5.97 -11.40
CA VAL A 251 -15.96 4.86 -10.66
C VAL A 251 -16.67 3.90 -11.62
N CYS A 252 -16.55 2.61 -11.36
CA CYS A 252 -17.31 1.58 -12.07
C CYS A 252 -18.60 1.28 -11.26
N MET A 253 -19.77 1.65 -11.80
CA MET A 253 -21.06 1.52 -11.13
C MET A 253 -21.99 0.57 -11.91
N LEU A 254 -22.75 -0.25 -11.21
CA LEU A 254 -23.77 -1.12 -11.80
C LEU A 254 -24.95 -0.27 -12.32
N SER A 255 -25.22 -0.34 -13.63
CA SER A 255 -26.29 0.41 -14.29
C SER A 255 -27.09 -0.47 -15.25
N ASN A 256 -28.34 -0.75 -14.86
CA ASN A 256 -29.29 -1.60 -15.60
C ASN A 256 -28.68 -2.99 -15.89
N GLY A 257 -28.26 -3.68 -14.83
CA GLY A 257 -27.67 -5.03 -14.91
C GLY A 257 -26.29 -5.11 -15.57
N LYS A 258 -25.64 -3.98 -15.89
CA LYS A 258 -24.29 -3.96 -16.49
C LYS A 258 -23.40 -2.94 -15.79
N TRP A 259 -22.20 -3.36 -15.40
CA TRP A 259 -21.13 -2.49 -14.91
C TRP A 259 -20.74 -1.48 -16.00
N ARG A 260 -20.52 -0.23 -15.62
CA ARG A 260 -20.10 0.85 -16.51
C ARG A 260 -19.24 1.86 -15.78
N ASP A 261 -18.24 2.36 -16.48
CA ASP A 261 -17.37 3.41 -15.98
C ASP A 261 -18.01 4.79 -16.19
N TYR A 262 -17.83 5.64 -15.19
CA TYR A 262 -18.23 7.03 -15.18
C TYR A 262 -17.06 7.86 -14.66
N GLU A 263 -16.89 9.06 -15.20
CA GLU A 263 -16.11 10.11 -14.53
C GLU A 263 -16.96 10.67 -13.37
N SER A 264 -16.38 10.83 -12.19
CA SER A 264 -17.10 11.12 -10.94
C SER A 264 -16.71 12.45 -10.31
N VAL A 265 -17.71 13.15 -9.76
CA VAL A 265 -17.57 14.42 -9.04
C VAL A 265 -18.48 14.38 -7.80
N PHE A 266 -17.91 14.67 -6.63
CA PHE A 266 -18.59 14.66 -5.34
C PHE A 266 -18.93 16.09 -4.93
N ASP A 267 -20.20 16.46 -5.06
CA ASP A 267 -20.73 17.78 -4.71
C ASP A 267 -21.41 17.71 -3.35
N TYR A 268 -20.70 18.19 -2.33
CA TYR A 268 -21.15 18.13 -0.94
C TYR A 268 -22.17 19.24 -0.61
N GLU A 269 -22.12 20.36 -1.32
CA GLU A 269 -23.10 21.47 -1.23
C GLU A 269 -24.50 21.00 -1.67
N HIS A 270 -24.58 20.29 -2.79
CA HIS A 270 -25.82 19.70 -3.31
C HIS A 270 -26.04 18.25 -2.82
N ARG A 271 -25.24 17.74 -1.87
CA ARG A 271 -25.26 16.34 -1.36
C ARG A 271 -25.45 15.27 -2.47
N THR A 272 -24.73 15.43 -3.59
CA THR A 272 -24.91 14.66 -4.84
C THR A 272 -23.58 14.09 -5.34
N ILE A 273 -23.56 12.81 -5.74
CA ILE A 273 -22.49 12.28 -6.60
C ILE A 273 -22.94 12.43 -8.05
N MET A 274 -22.20 13.20 -8.84
CA MET A 274 -22.44 13.40 -10.26
C MET A 274 -21.54 12.47 -11.08
N LEU A 275 -22.14 11.76 -12.04
CA LEU A 275 -21.50 10.73 -12.84
C LEU A 275 -21.65 11.03 -14.34
N PHE A 276 -20.55 11.18 -15.06
CA PHE A 276 -20.52 11.44 -16.50
C PHE A 276 -20.03 10.23 -17.29
N ASN A 277 -20.88 9.69 -18.15
CA ASN A 277 -20.51 8.63 -19.08
C ASN A 277 -20.02 9.25 -20.39
N GLN A 278 -18.70 9.39 -20.50
CA GLN A 278 -18.00 9.98 -21.65
C GLN A 278 -18.47 9.37 -22.99
N ASN A 279 -18.54 8.04 -23.07
CA ASN A 279 -18.92 7.28 -24.29
C ASN A 279 -20.34 7.55 -24.80
N LYS A 280 -21.25 8.08 -23.96
CA LYS A 280 -22.64 8.39 -24.34
C LYS A 280 -22.99 9.86 -24.18
N LEU A 281 -22.02 10.70 -23.74
CA LEU A 281 -22.20 12.09 -23.35
C LEU A 281 -23.43 12.31 -22.45
N LYS A 282 -23.61 11.45 -21.44
CA LYS A 282 -24.75 11.48 -20.52
C LYS A 282 -24.31 11.60 -19.07
N ILE A 283 -24.99 12.47 -18.33
CA ILE A 283 -24.83 12.65 -16.88
C ILE A 283 -25.92 11.87 -16.15
N LYS A 284 -25.59 11.36 -14.97
CA LYS A 284 -26.49 10.81 -13.96
C LYS A 284 -26.12 11.42 -12.60
N SER A 285 -27.10 11.91 -11.84
CA SER A 285 -26.95 12.28 -10.43
C SER A 285 -27.33 11.11 -9.52
N LEU A 286 -26.61 10.95 -8.41
CA LEU A 286 -27.01 10.15 -7.24
C LEU A 286 -27.22 11.13 -6.08
N GLN A 287 -28.47 11.34 -5.69
CA GLN A 287 -28.83 12.27 -4.61
C GLN A 287 -28.65 11.53 -3.27
N VAL A 288 -27.53 11.73 -2.58
CA VAL A 288 -27.14 10.95 -1.39
C VAL A 288 -27.88 11.43 -0.14
N GLY A 289 -28.07 12.75 -0.01
CA GLY A 289 -28.83 13.40 1.07
C GLY A 289 -29.64 14.59 0.56
N ASN A 290 -30.34 15.29 1.45
CA ASN A 290 -31.28 16.37 1.07
C ASN A 290 -30.57 17.68 0.64
N PRO A 291 -30.72 18.16 -0.62
CA PRO A 291 -30.05 19.37 -1.11
C PRO A 291 -30.76 20.69 -0.72
N LYS A 292 -31.96 20.63 -0.13
CA LYS A 292 -32.80 21.81 0.17
C LYS A 292 -32.78 22.25 1.63
N ARG A 293 -31.97 21.60 2.47
CA ARG A 293 -31.85 21.93 3.90
C ARG A 293 -30.39 21.82 4.34
N PRO A 294 -29.88 22.75 5.17
CA PRO A 294 -28.72 22.48 6.02
C PRO A 294 -29.11 21.55 7.20
N SER A 295 -29.93 20.54 6.93
CA SER A 295 -30.28 19.53 7.92
C SER A 295 -29.10 18.57 8.09
N LEU A 296 -28.96 18.15 9.33
CA LEU A 296 -28.09 17.06 9.72
C LEU A 296 -28.52 15.79 8.96
N GLU A 297 -27.57 15.15 8.31
CA GLU A 297 -27.74 13.92 7.53
C GLU A 297 -26.97 12.80 8.23
N PHE A 298 -27.64 11.68 8.50
CA PHE A 298 -27.11 10.60 9.35
C PHE A 298 -27.25 9.20 8.77
N ASN A 299 -27.98 9.05 7.66
CA ASN A 299 -28.37 7.75 7.13
C ASN A 299 -27.61 7.40 5.85
N VAL A 300 -26.37 7.88 5.71
CA VAL A 300 -25.48 7.51 4.60
C VAL A 300 -24.92 6.11 4.88
N HIS A 301 -25.55 5.09 4.30
CA HIS A 301 -25.20 3.69 4.54
C HIS A 301 -24.15 3.22 3.54
N ILE A 302 -23.00 2.74 4.04
CA ILE A 302 -21.87 2.30 3.22
C ILE A 302 -21.46 0.90 3.63
N GLN A 303 -21.83 -0.10 2.82
CA GLN A 303 -21.44 -1.49 3.02
C GLN A 303 -20.27 -1.85 2.11
N TRP A 304 -19.29 -2.58 2.62
CA TRP A 304 -18.22 -3.19 1.82
C TRP A 304 -18.54 -4.65 1.54
N TYR A 305 -18.13 -5.14 0.37
CA TYR A 305 -18.14 -6.56 0.02
C TYR A 305 -17.05 -6.86 -1.00
N ASN A 306 -16.73 -8.14 -1.20
CA ASN A 306 -15.81 -8.61 -2.22
C ASN A 306 -16.62 -9.41 -3.25
N ASP A 307 -16.59 -9.01 -4.53
CA ASP A 307 -17.25 -9.78 -5.58
C ASP A 307 -16.27 -10.82 -6.14
N LEU A 308 -16.58 -12.09 -5.88
CA LEU A 308 -15.86 -13.28 -6.33
C LEU A 308 -16.68 -14.10 -7.34
N ASN A 309 -17.91 -13.70 -7.66
CA ASN A 309 -18.86 -14.57 -8.38
C ASN A 309 -18.47 -14.80 -9.85
N ASP A 310 -17.91 -13.77 -10.49
CA ASP A 310 -17.53 -13.79 -11.91
C ASP A 310 -16.02 -14.07 -12.11
N VAL A 311 -15.32 -14.53 -11.06
CA VAL A 311 -13.86 -14.77 -11.07
C VAL A 311 -13.45 -15.80 -12.12
N ASN A 312 -14.24 -16.86 -12.30
CA ASN A 312 -13.99 -17.90 -13.30
C ASN A 312 -13.96 -17.35 -14.75
N ASN A 313 -14.66 -16.24 -15.04
CA ASN A 313 -14.69 -15.62 -16.38
C ASN A 313 -13.77 -14.40 -16.46
N THR A 314 -13.75 -13.56 -15.44
CA THR A 314 -13.05 -12.27 -15.43
C THR A 314 -11.59 -12.37 -15.01
N HIS A 315 -11.19 -13.46 -14.35
CA HIS A 315 -9.84 -13.67 -13.79
C HIS A 315 -9.42 -12.55 -12.82
N ALA A 316 -10.41 -11.93 -12.14
CA ALA A 316 -10.20 -10.83 -11.21
C ALA A 316 -11.27 -10.82 -10.11
N LYS A 317 -10.83 -10.69 -8.86
CA LYS A 317 -11.70 -10.37 -7.72
C LYS A 317 -11.86 -8.85 -7.58
N TRP A 318 -13.04 -8.39 -7.18
CA TRP A 318 -13.35 -6.95 -7.12
C TRP A 318 -13.62 -6.46 -5.69
N ALA A 319 -13.03 -5.34 -5.33
CA ALA A 319 -13.35 -4.65 -4.09
C ALA A 319 -14.59 -3.78 -4.33
N CYS A 320 -15.69 -4.10 -3.66
CA CYS A 320 -17.00 -3.52 -3.95
C CYS A 320 -17.62 -2.79 -2.76
N LEU A 321 -18.52 -1.85 -3.09
CA LEU A 321 -19.17 -0.95 -2.14
C LEU A 321 -20.65 -0.79 -2.52
N ILE A 322 -21.55 -0.78 -1.54
CA ILE A 322 -22.97 -0.43 -1.71
C ILE A 322 -23.24 0.86 -0.94
N LEU A 323 -23.63 1.91 -1.66
CA LEU A 323 -24.09 3.17 -1.09
C LEU A 323 -25.63 3.18 -1.03
N ASN A 324 -26.16 3.58 0.14
CA ASN A 324 -27.60 3.73 0.43
C ASN A 324 -28.44 2.54 -0.09
N HIS A 325 -27.95 1.31 0.15
CA HIS A 325 -28.55 0.02 -0.24
C HIS A 325 -28.92 -0.14 -1.74
N THR A 326 -28.48 0.75 -2.62
CA THR A 326 -29.02 0.86 -4.00
C THR A 326 -27.99 1.12 -5.08
N TRP A 327 -26.85 1.75 -4.77
CA TRP A 327 -25.80 2.02 -5.76
C TRP A 327 -24.58 1.15 -5.49
N HIS A 328 -24.43 0.12 -6.32
CA HIS A 328 -23.31 -0.80 -6.29
C HIS A 328 -22.15 -0.24 -7.12
N PHE A 329 -20.99 -0.14 -6.49
CA PHE A 329 -19.71 0.23 -7.10
C PHE A 329 -18.72 -0.92 -6.99
N ARG A 330 -17.77 -0.97 -7.92
CA ARG A 330 -16.61 -1.86 -7.86
C ARG A 330 -15.33 -1.11 -8.23
N THR A 331 -14.22 -1.57 -7.67
CA THR A 331 -12.86 -1.04 -7.85
C THR A 331 -11.89 -2.20 -8.01
N MET A 332 -10.75 -1.96 -8.67
CA MET A 332 -9.74 -3.00 -8.92
C MET A 332 -9.02 -3.42 -7.63
N ASP A 333 -8.84 -2.51 -6.69
CA ASP A 333 -8.14 -2.72 -5.43
C ASP A 333 -8.87 -2.11 -4.22
N GLN A 334 -8.37 -2.43 -3.04
CA GLN A 334 -8.96 -2.03 -1.76
C GLN A 334 -8.67 -0.57 -1.37
N PHE A 335 -7.62 0.05 -1.91
CA PHE A 335 -7.31 1.45 -1.65
C PHE A 335 -8.31 2.37 -2.35
N ASP A 336 -8.63 2.08 -3.63
CA ASP A 336 -9.70 2.73 -4.40
C ASP A 336 -11.06 2.57 -3.70
N ARG A 337 -11.40 1.36 -3.20
CA ARG A 337 -12.62 1.17 -2.38
C ARG A 337 -12.62 2.03 -1.12
N SER A 338 -11.50 2.08 -0.42
CA SER A 338 -11.39 2.83 0.85
C SER A 338 -11.50 4.34 0.63
N GLU A 339 -10.90 4.86 -0.44
CA GLU A 339 -11.07 6.26 -0.85
C GLU A 339 -12.51 6.58 -1.27
N LEU A 340 -13.13 5.73 -2.08
CA LEU A 340 -14.55 5.86 -2.45
C LEU A 340 -15.44 5.81 -1.20
N SER A 341 -15.13 4.95 -0.23
CA SER A 341 -15.81 4.88 1.06
C SER A 341 -15.65 6.18 1.84
N ASN A 342 -14.43 6.70 1.97
CA ASN A 342 -14.16 7.96 2.66
C ASN A 342 -14.95 9.12 2.01
N CYS A 343 -14.91 9.26 0.69
CA CYS A 343 -15.65 10.29 -0.05
C CYS A 343 -17.18 10.14 0.06
N CYS A 344 -17.70 8.91 0.15
CA CYS A 344 -19.11 8.67 0.43
C CYS A 344 -19.47 9.02 1.88
N SER A 345 -18.63 8.68 2.86
CA SER A 345 -18.88 8.93 4.28
C SER A 345 -19.06 10.41 4.58
N GLU A 346 -18.34 11.29 3.88
CA GLU A 346 -18.41 12.77 3.95
C GLU A 346 -19.80 13.38 3.66
N PHE A 347 -20.75 12.64 3.08
CA PHE A 347 -22.14 13.12 2.98
C PHE A 347 -22.92 13.04 4.31
N ASN A 348 -22.42 12.28 5.29
CA ASN A 348 -22.99 12.19 6.64
C ASN A 348 -22.64 13.45 7.46
N THR A 349 -22.98 13.47 8.75
CA THR A 349 -22.73 14.63 9.65
C THR A 349 -21.95 14.26 10.90
N PHE A 350 -22.08 13.01 11.34
CA PHE A 350 -21.27 12.39 12.39
C PHE A 350 -20.45 11.27 11.74
N HIS A 351 -19.17 11.17 12.07
CA HIS A 351 -18.29 10.14 11.52
C HIS A 351 -17.30 9.65 12.57
N VAL A 352 -17.04 8.35 12.56
CA VAL A 352 -15.90 7.75 13.28
C VAL A 352 -14.71 7.70 12.33
N LEU A 353 -13.55 8.11 12.84
CA LEU A 353 -12.25 7.99 12.21
C LEU A 353 -11.52 6.82 12.88
N TRP A 354 -10.95 5.90 12.10
CA TRP A 354 -10.21 4.75 12.63
C TRP A 354 -9.02 4.41 11.74
N LYS A 355 -7.89 3.99 12.32
CA LYS A 355 -6.69 3.56 11.57
C LYS A 355 -6.69 2.05 11.37
N ASP A 356 -6.25 1.58 10.19
CA ASP A 356 -6.06 0.15 9.90
C ASP A 356 -4.61 -0.34 10.12
N GLY A 357 -3.78 0.50 10.75
CA GLY A 357 -2.32 0.35 10.87
C GLY A 357 -1.52 1.12 9.80
N ILE A 358 -2.11 1.40 8.64
CA ILE A 358 -1.45 2.12 7.52
C ILE A 358 -2.22 3.39 7.13
N LYS A 359 -3.55 3.35 7.20
CA LYS A 359 -4.45 4.36 6.65
C LYS A 359 -5.61 4.67 7.60
N THR A 360 -5.99 5.95 7.66
CA THR A 360 -7.20 6.40 8.35
C THR A 360 -8.42 6.28 7.44
N HIS A 361 -9.46 5.61 7.94
CA HIS A 361 -10.76 5.43 7.29
C HIS A 361 -11.85 6.25 7.98
N LYS A 362 -12.96 6.48 7.29
CA LYS A 362 -14.11 7.27 7.77
C LYS A 362 -15.40 6.45 7.72
N GLU A 363 -16.05 6.29 8.86
CA GLU A 363 -17.30 5.53 9.01
C GLU A 363 -18.50 6.43 9.27
N SER A 364 -19.53 6.36 8.42
CA SER A 364 -20.77 7.13 8.57
C SER A 364 -21.78 6.41 9.48
N LEU A 365 -21.92 6.89 10.72
CA LEU A 365 -22.86 6.35 11.70
C LEU A 365 -23.97 7.36 12.02
N ASN A 366 -25.13 6.85 12.43
CA ASN A 366 -26.21 7.67 13.00
C ASN A 366 -26.13 7.60 14.53
N PRO A 367 -25.67 8.64 15.23
CA PRO A 367 -25.42 8.55 16.67
C PRO A 367 -26.71 8.35 17.49
N TYR A 368 -27.88 8.70 16.93
CA TYR A 368 -29.19 8.55 17.57
C TYR A 368 -29.81 7.15 17.40
N LEU A 369 -29.24 6.28 16.55
CA LEU A 369 -29.77 4.95 16.22
C LEU A 369 -28.77 3.81 16.40
N ILE A 370 -27.50 4.10 16.68
CA ILE A 370 -26.40 3.13 16.72
C ILE A 370 -25.78 3.13 18.12
N THR A 371 -25.68 1.94 18.72
CA THR A 371 -24.94 1.72 19.97
C THR A 371 -23.44 1.67 19.74
N LEU A 372 -22.64 1.82 20.80
CA LEU A 372 -21.19 1.66 20.73
C LEU A 372 -20.79 0.30 20.14
N GLU A 373 -21.41 -0.79 20.61
CA GLU A 373 -21.21 -2.15 20.09
C GLU A 373 -21.52 -2.24 18.58
N GLN A 374 -22.69 -1.76 18.14
CA GLN A 374 -23.09 -1.78 16.73
C GLN A 374 -22.18 -0.94 15.83
N GLY A 375 -21.61 0.15 16.36
CA GLY A 375 -20.61 0.96 15.66
C GLY A 375 -19.29 0.21 15.51
N ILE A 376 -18.84 -0.45 16.58
CA ILE A 376 -17.62 -1.28 16.60
C ILE A 376 -17.73 -2.45 15.61
N GLU A 377 -18.85 -3.16 15.60
CA GLU A 377 -19.04 -4.33 14.73
C GLU A 377 -18.98 -3.96 13.24
N ARG A 378 -19.51 -2.79 12.84
CA ARG A 378 -19.39 -2.26 11.47
C ARG A 378 -17.94 -2.01 11.04
N VAL A 379 -17.08 -1.58 11.97
CA VAL A 379 -15.65 -1.39 11.69
C VAL A 379 -14.96 -2.75 11.56
N LYS A 380 -15.32 -3.71 12.43
CA LYS A 380 -14.84 -5.10 12.38
C LYS A 380 -15.21 -5.79 11.06
N ASP A 381 -16.44 -5.63 10.58
CA ASP A 381 -16.92 -6.12 9.28
C ASP A 381 -16.07 -5.57 8.11
N LYS A 382 -15.78 -4.26 8.13
CA LYS A 382 -14.98 -3.62 7.07
C LYS A 382 -13.52 -4.06 7.09
N LEU A 383 -12.95 -4.24 8.27
CA LEU A 383 -11.63 -4.83 8.46
C LEU A 383 -11.57 -6.28 7.95
N GLN A 384 -12.58 -7.10 8.25
CA GLN A 384 -12.71 -8.46 7.71
C GLN A 384 -12.82 -8.44 6.17
N MET A 385 -13.65 -7.57 5.59
CA MET A 385 -13.79 -7.43 4.13
C MET A 385 -12.53 -6.88 3.44
N ARG A 386 -11.66 -6.17 4.16
CA ARG A 386 -10.33 -5.71 3.72
C ARG A 386 -9.33 -6.85 3.72
N ASP A 387 -9.13 -7.50 4.86
CA ASP A 387 -8.13 -8.56 5.01
C ASP A 387 -8.47 -9.82 4.20
N HIS A 388 -9.76 -10.09 3.99
CA HIS A 388 -10.24 -11.12 3.06
C HIS A 388 -9.95 -10.73 1.60
N PHE A 389 -10.01 -9.44 1.24
CA PHE A 389 -9.65 -8.99 -0.10
C PHE A 389 -8.14 -9.08 -0.35
N ILE A 390 -7.31 -8.65 0.60
CA ILE A 390 -5.85 -8.62 0.42
C ILE A 390 -5.27 -10.03 0.53
N PHE A 391 -5.44 -10.67 1.70
CA PHE A 391 -4.73 -11.89 2.10
C PHE A 391 -5.64 -13.14 2.16
N GLY A 392 -6.91 -13.04 1.75
CA GLY A 392 -7.87 -14.13 1.94
C GLY A 392 -8.23 -14.41 3.41
N LYS A 393 -7.83 -13.57 4.36
CA LYS A 393 -8.06 -13.76 5.81
C LYS A 393 -9.46 -13.28 6.23
N ASP A 394 -10.30 -14.17 6.75
CA ASP A 394 -11.66 -13.85 7.23
C ASP A 394 -11.95 -14.33 8.67
N GLU A 395 -11.11 -15.17 9.27
CA GLU A 395 -11.28 -15.62 10.65
C GLU A 395 -10.62 -14.64 11.62
N LEU A 396 -11.40 -14.07 12.55
CA LEU A 396 -10.88 -13.19 13.59
C LEU A 396 -10.06 -13.98 14.62
N ILE A 397 -8.90 -13.42 15.00
CA ILE A 397 -8.09 -13.86 16.14
C ILE A 397 -8.23 -12.86 17.30
N LEU A 398 -8.10 -11.56 17.00
CA LEU A 398 -8.02 -10.49 17.99
C LEU A 398 -8.72 -9.24 17.48
N PHE A 399 -9.47 -8.59 18.35
CA PHE A 399 -10.01 -7.26 18.16
C PHE A 399 -10.10 -6.57 19.53
N GLU A 400 -9.37 -5.48 19.70
CA GLU A 400 -9.25 -4.72 20.94
C GLU A 400 -9.44 -3.23 20.66
N CYS A 401 -10.22 -2.56 21.51
CA CYS A 401 -10.45 -1.12 21.45
C CYS A 401 -9.72 -0.46 22.61
N GLU A 402 -8.76 0.42 22.31
CA GLU A 402 -7.94 1.10 23.30
C GLU A 402 -8.61 2.42 23.68
N PHE A 403 -9.72 2.32 24.43
CA PHE A 403 -10.67 3.42 24.72
C PHE A 403 -10.05 4.64 25.42
N ASP A 404 -8.90 4.47 26.05
CA ASP A 404 -8.05 5.53 26.64
C ASP A 404 -7.31 6.36 25.57
N LYS A 405 -7.02 5.77 24.41
CA LYS A 405 -6.37 6.39 23.24
C LYS A 405 -7.36 6.95 22.22
N TRP A 406 -8.67 6.71 22.41
CA TRP A 406 -9.73 7.29 21.59
C TRP A 406 -9.76 8.82 21.75
N ASN A 407 -10.30 9.54 20.77
CA ASN A 407 -10.45 11.00 20.85
C ASN A 407 -11.92 11.43 20.61
N PRO A 408 -12.66 11.86 21.64
CA PRO A 408 -12.26 11.86 23.05
C PRO A 408 -12.18 10.43 23.63
N PRO A 409 -11.43 10.22 24.72
CA PRO A 409 -11.43 8.95 25.45
C PRO A 409 -12.81 8.60 26.03
N ILE A 410 -13.08 7.31 26.23
CA ILE A 410 -14.31 6.79 26.85
C ILE A 410 -13.94 5.95 28.08
N ILE A 411 -14.74 6.07 29.15
CA ILE A 411 -14.58 5.23 30.34
C ILE A 411 -15.16 3.84 30.07
N SER A 412 -14.36 2.78 30.27
CA SER A 412 -14.70 1.41 29.88
C SER A 412 -15.95 0.82 30.58
N ASN A 413 -16.40 1.38 31.69
CA ASN A 413 -17.65 0.96 32.34
C ASN A 413 -18.91 1.29 31.52
N MET A 414 -18.84 2.21 30.55
CA MET A 414 -19.97 2.53 29.65
C MET A 414 -20.23 1.46 28.58
N ILE A 415 -19.41 0.40 28.51
CA ILE A 415 -19.52 -0.66 27.49
C ILE A 415 -20.67 -1.63 27.81
N GLU A 416 -20.91 -1.93 29.08
CA GLU A 416 -21.86 -2.97 29.52
C GLU A 416 -23.34 -2.58 29.33
N GLU A 417 -23.64 -1.28 29.16
CA GLU A 417 -25.01 -0.74 29.14
C GLU A 417 -25.64 -0.55 27.74
N ASN A 418 -25.00 -1.02 26.67
CA ASN A 418 -25.50 -0.88 25.28
C ASN A 418 -25.76 0.59 24.85
N VAL A 419 -24.91 1.50 25.33
CA VAL A 419 -25.10 2.96 25.21
C VAL A 419 -25.09 3.43 23.75
N LEU A 420 -26.01 4.33 23.40
CA LEU A 420 -26.05 5.03 22.10
C LEU A 420 -24.88 5.99 21.96
N LEU A 421 -24.31 6.11 20.75
CA LEU A 421 -23.24 7.06 20.47
C LEU A 421 -23.67 8.53 20.73
N HIS A 422 -24.97 8.82 20.66
CA HIS A 422 -25.54 10.10 21.10
C HIS A 422 -25.24 10.37 22.57
N ASP A 423 -25.51 9.43 23.46
CA ASP A 423 -25.39 9.64 24.90
C ASP A 423 -23.93 9.78 25.36
N ILE A 424 -23.01 9.15 24.64
CA ILE A 424 -21.55 9.33 24.81
C ILE A 424 -21.12 10.74 24.37
N TYR A 425 -21.52 11.18 23.17
CA TYR A 425 -20.91 12.34 22.50
C TYR A 425 -21.72 13.64 22.55
N LYS A 426 -22.97 13.64 23.04
CA LYS A 426 -23.87 14.83 23.12
C LYS A 426 -23.30 16.03 23.87
N HIS A 427 -22.30 15.82 24.71
CA HIS A 427 -21.65 16.85 25.52
C HIS A 427 -20.51 17.59 24.78
N LEU A 428 -20.11 17.12 23.59
CA LEU A 428 -19.05 17.73 22.80
C LEU A 428 -19.48 19.02 22.09
N HIS A 429 -18.56 19.97 21.96
CA HIS A 429 -18.80 21.19 21.20
C HIS A 429 -19.09 20.86 19.73
N HIS A 430 -20.00 21.61 19.12
CA HIS A 430 -20.55 21.36 17.77
C HIS A 430 -21.29 20.03 17.55
N TYR A 431 -21.50 19.17 18.57
CA TYR A 431 -22.33 17.97 18.42
C TYR A 431 -23.71 18.33 17.81
N PRO A 432 -24.22 17.57 16.82
CA PRO A 432 -23.70 16.32 16.25
C PRO A 432 -22.79 16.47 15.01
N ILE A 433 -22.36 17.70 14.67
CA ILE A 433 -21.45 17.96 13.54
C ILE A 433 -20.00 17.79 14.01
N ILE A 434 -19.61 16.53 14.27
CA ILE A 434 -18.31 16.19 14.85
C ILE A 434 -17.69 14.96 14.19
N GLN A 435 -16.37 14.85 14.36
CA GLN A 435 -15.59 13.65 14.06
C GLN A 435 -14.98 13.14 15.38
N VAL A 436 -15.01 11.83 15.58
CA VAL A 436 -14.41 11.16 16.76
C VAL A 436 -13.41 10.12 16.27
N TYR A 437 -12.37 9.82 17.04
CA TYR A 437 -11.32 8.87 16.66
C TYR A 437 -11.34 7.63 17.54
N TRP A 438 -11.30 6.44 16.92
CA TRP A 438 -11.23 5.14 17.59
C TRP A 438 -9.91 4.44 17.23
N GLU A 439 -9.09 4.18 18.24
CA GLU A 439 -7.88 3.36 18.15
C GLU A 439 -8.27 1.88 18.29
N ILE A 440 -7.86 1.03 17.33
CA ILE A 440 -8.34 -0.36 17.20
C ILE A 440 -7.16 -1.28 16.82
N THR A 441 -6.83 -2.20 17.72
CA THR A 441 -5.83 -3.25 17.49
C THR A 441 -6.54 -4.53 17.01
N TYR A 442 -6.17 -5.07 15.85
CA TYR A 442 -6.84 -6.24 15.26
C TYR A 442 -5.88 -7.23 14.59
N ARG A 443 -6.29 -8.51 14.53
CA ARG A 443 -5.62 -9.60 13.80
C ARG A 443 -6.64 -10.60 13.23
N PHE A 444 -6.54 -10.89 11.93
CA PHE A 444 -7.23 -11.99 11.25
C PHE A 444 -6.25 -13.09 10.82
N MET A 445 -6.78 -14.31 10.65
CA MET A 445 -6.10 -15.49 10.10
C MET A 445 -6.81 -16.05 8.87
N LEU A 446 -6.12 -16.95 8.18
CA LEU A 446 -6.68 -17.81 7.15
C LEU A 446 -7.22 -19.10 7.79
N PRO A 447 -8.49 -19.48 7.54
CA PRO A 447 -9.05 -20.77 7.94
C PRO A 447 -8.18 -21.93 7.47
N TYR A 448 -7.98 -22.95 8.30
CA TYR A 448 -7.16 -24.14 7.97
C TYR A 448 -7.53 -24.74 6.60
N LYS A 449 -8.84 -24.81 6.29
CA LYS A 449 -9.39 -25.31 5.02
C LYS A 449 -8.98 -24.55 3.74
N ARG A 450 -8.48 -23.30 3.82
CA ARG A 450 -7.95 -22.52 2.69
C ARG A 450 -6.42 -22.34 2.75
N THR A 451 -5.75 -23.12 3.59
CA THR A 451 -4.29 -23.22 3.62
C THR A 451 -3.81 -24.40 2.77
N ILE A 452 -2.53 -24.35 2.35
CA ILE A 452 -1.86 -25.42 1.62
C ILE A 452 -0.85 -26.13 2.51
N ASP A 453 -0.78 -27.45 2.34
CA ASP A 453 0.22 -28.28 2.99
C ASP A 453 1.61 -28.03 2.38
N ILE A 454 2.61 -27.99 3.26
CA ILE A 454 4.03 -27.93 2.93
C ILE A 454 4.58 -29.28 2.44
N ASN A 455 3.90 -30.39 2.76
CA ASN A 455 4.31 -31.75 2.44
C ASN A 455 3.94 -32.08 0.98
N ARG A 456 4.85 -31.75 0.07
CA ARG A 456 4.77 -32.05 -1.37
C ARG A 456 4.85 -33.56 -1.66
N THR A 457 3.82 -34.33 -1.31
CA THR A 457 3.76 -35.80 -1.46
C THR A 457 3.79 -36.28 -2.91
N ASN A 458 3.27 -35.49 -3.85
CA ASN A 458 2.93 -35.94 -5.21
C ASN A 458 3.86 -35.43 -6.32
N LEU A 459 4.86 -34.59 -6.03
CA LEU A 459 5.87 -34.20 -7.03
C LEU A 459 6.92 -35.31 -7.18
N PRO A 460 7.27 -35.74 -8.41
CA PRO A 460 8.22 -36.84 -8.61
C PRO A 460 9.64 -36.44 -8.21
N LYS A 461 10.07 -36.88 -7.03
CA LYS A 461 11.49 -36.86 -6.62
C LYS A 461 12.28 -37.77 -7.56
N ASN A 462 13.06 -37.18 -8.47
CA ASN A 462 13.91 -37.82 -9.48
C ASN A 462 13.29 -39.05 -10.19
N ARG A 463 12.72 -38.80 -11.38
CA ARG A 463 12.88 -39.73 -12.50
C ARG A 463 14.00 -39.19 -13.39
N ASP A 464 14.67 -40.07 -14.13
CA ASP A 464 15.78 -39.69 -15.02
C ASP A 464 15.30 -38.78 -16.16
N ILE A 465 15.43 -37.46 -15.97
CA ILE A 465 15.05 -36.44 -16.93
C ILE A 465 16.32 -36.02 -17.69
N CYS A 466 16.71 -36.84 -18.67
CA CYS A 466 17.60 -36.43 -19.75
C CYS A 466 16.87 -35.51 -20.74
N VAL A 467 16.44 -34.34 -20.26
CA VAL A 467 16.09 -33.21 -21.12
C VAL A 467 17.38 -32.43 -21.39
N GLU A 468 17.65 -32.16 -22.66
CA GLU A 468 18.76 -31.29 -23.03
C GLU A 468 18.55 -29.90 -22.43
N PHE A 469 19.35 -29.57 -21.42
CA PHE A 469 19.37 -28.22 -20.85
C PHE A 469 19.72 -27.22 -21.95
N TYR A 470 18.86 -26.22 -22.12
CA TYR A 470 19.26 -24.94 -22.70
C TYR A 470 19.66 -24.01 -21.55
N PRO A 471 20.96 -23.88 -21.18
CA PRO A 471 21.43 -22.96 -20.15
C PRO A 471 21.44 -21.51 -20.67
N LEU A 472 20.29 -21.02 -21.13
CA LEU A 472 20.09 -19.66 -21.66
C LEU A 472 19.95 -18.60 -20.56
N MET A 473 19.96 -19.02 -19.29
CA MET A 473 19.98 -18.16 -18.11
C MET A 473 21.26 -18.41 -17.29
N GLU A 474 22.38 -17.86 -17.75
CA GLU A 474 23.50 -17.62 -16.81
C GLU A 474 23.05 -16.54 -15.82
N LYS A 475 22.48 -16.96 -14.69
CA LYS A 475 22.20 -16.06 -13.55
C LYS A 475 23.50 -15.32 -13.20
N PRO A 476 23.48 -13.98 -13.03
CA PRO A 476 24.66 -13.20 -12.71
C PRO A 476 25.28 -13.66 -11.38
N THR A 477 26.58 -13.42 -11.18
CA THR A 477 27.32 -13.84 -9.97
C THR A 477 26.82 -13.10 -8.72
N PHE A 478 25.75 -13.61 -8.13
CA PHE A 478 25.07 -13.03 -6.97
C PHE A 478 25.75 -13.45 -5.67
N ASN A 479 26.26 -12.47 -4.91
CA ASN A 479 26.67 -12.67 -3.54
C ASN A 479 25.64 -12.03 -2.58
N PRO A 480 24.76 -12.82 -1.92
CA PRO A 480 23.74 -12.30 -1.00
C PRO A 480 24.31 -11.65 0.27
N PHE A 481 25.62 -11.78 0.54
CA PHE A 481 26.21 -11.46 1.83
C PHE A 481 27.16 -10.25 1.84
N LEU A 482 27.22 -9.47 0.75
CA LEU A 482 28.10 -8.29 0.67
C LEU A 482 27.63 -7.08 1.48
N TYR A 483 26.49 -7.18 2.16
CA TYR A 483 25.76 -6.03 2.68
C TYR A 483 25.43 -6.20 4.16
N GLU A 484 26.06 -5.34 4.97
CA GLU A 484 25.65 -5.09 6.35
C GLU A 484 24.19 -4.62 6.41
N CYS A 485 23.49 -4.88 7.52
CA CYS A 485 22.08 -4.52 7.71
C CYS A 485 21.84 -2.99 7.73
N ASP A 486 21.77 -2.42 6.52
CA ASP A 486 21.50 -1.02 6.24
C ASP A 486 19.99 -0.82 6.01
N VAL A 487 19.27 -0.61 7.11
CA VAL A 487 17.82 -0.39 7.11
C VAL A 487 17.46 0.89 6.35
N HIS A 488 18.34 1.90 6.34
CA HIS A 488 18.15 3.16 5.61
C HIS A 488 18.13 2.97 4.09
N LYS A 489 19.00 2.13 3.52
CA LYS A 489 18.94 1.77 2.09
C LYS A 489 17.66 1.00 1.74
N LEU A 490 17.23 0.07 2.60
CA LEU A 490 15.99 -0.69 2.39
C LEU A 490 14.74 0.23 2.48
N GLN A 491 14.74 1.19 3.41
CA GLN A 491 13.69 2.21 3.53
C GLN A 491 13.64 3.11 2.29
N PHE A 492 14.80 3.56 1.79
CA PHE A 492 14.90 4.35 0.57
C PHE A 492 14.39 3.59 -0.67
N ILE A 493 14.68 2.28 -0.79
CA ILE A 493 14.08 1.42 -1.82
C ILE A 493 12.55 1.43 -1.71
N GLN A 494 12.01 1.22 -0.50
CA GLN A 494 10.57 1.12 -0.29
C GLN A 494 9.84 2.45 -0.58
N ASP A 495 10.39 3.58 -0.12
CA ASP A 495 9.90 4.94 -0.42
C ASP A 495 9.85 5.21 -1.93
N MET A 496 10.91 4.81 -2.65
CA MET A 496 11.02 4.96 -4.10
C MET A 496 10.00 4.08 -4.84
N LEU A 497 9.82 2.82 -4.41
CA LEU A 497 8.82 1.92 -4.99
C LEU A 497 7.41 2.49 -4.82
N GLN A 498 7.04 2.93 -3.61
CA GLN A 498 5.75 3.60 -3.35
C GLN A 498 5.59 4.93 -4.10
N PHE A 499 6.68 5.64 -4.39
CA PHE A 499 6.62 6.85 -5.22
C PHE A 499 6.25 6.51 -6.67
N LYS A 500 6.79 5.42 -7.23
CA LYS A 500 6.63 5.03 -8.64
C LYS A 500 5.38 4.19 -8.92
N VAL A 501 5.04 3.24 -8.06
CA VAL A 501 3.87 2.38 -8.21
C VAL A 501 2.62 3.17 -7.81
N GLN A 502 1.86 3.62 -8.80
CA GLN A 502 0.62 4.38 -8.60
C GLN A 502 -0.55 3.67 -9.29
N GLY A 503 -1.76 3.85 -8.72
CA GLY A 503 -2.90 2.97 -8.93
C GLY A 503 -3.49 2.94 -10.35
N ASN A 504 -4.36 1.95 -10.54
CA ASN A 504 -5.01 1.55 -11.80
C ASN A 504 -4.07 0.92 -12.87
N HIS A 505 -4.65 0.01 -13.66
CA HIS A 505 -4.00 -0.70 -14.77
C HIS A 505 -2.74 -1.54 -14.43
N SER A 506 -2.72 -2.16 -13.24
CA SER A 506 -1.56 -2.92 -12.69
C SER A 506 -0.89 -3.90 -13.66
N LEU A 507 -1.67 -4.70 -14.41
CA LEU A 507 -1.10 -5.66 -15.38
C LEU A 507 -0.54 -4.96 -16.62
N GLN A 508 -1.20 -3.90 -17.11
CA GLN A 508 -0.66 -3.06 -18.18
C GLN A 508 0.67 -2.41 -17.77
N ARG A 509 0.77 -1.91 -16.52
CA ARG A 509 2.00 -1.32 -15.97
C ARG A 509 3.16 -2.31 -15.94
N LEU A 510 2.93 -3.49 -15.36
CA LEU A 510 3.93 -4.56 -15.29
C LEU A 510 4.43 -4.96 -16.69
N LEU A 511 3.52 -5.18 -17.64
CA LEU A 511 3.89 -5.55 -19.00
C LEU A 511 4.57 -4.39 -19.75
N HIS A 512 4.17 -3.13 -19.51
CA HIS A 512 4.82 -1.95 -20.07
C HIS A 512 6.28 -1.81 -19.60
N GLU A 513 6.52 -1.97 -18.29
CA GLU A 513 7.86 -1.95 -17.67
C GLU A 513 8.79 -3.02 -18.27
N VAL A 514 8.30 -4.24 -18.44
CA VAL A 514 9.08 -5.33 -19.08
C VAL A 514 9.40 -4.97 -20.55
N ILE A 515 8.48 -4.31 -21.26
CA ILE A 515 8.66 -3.84 -22.64
C ILE A 515 9.59 -2.62 -22.74
N GLU A 516 9.66 -1.77 -21.70
CA GLU A 516 10.59 -0.63 -21.59
C GLU A 516 12.02 -1.12 -21.34
N ASN A 517 12.21 -2.02 -20.36
CA ASN A 517 13.50 -2.64 -20.06
C ASN A 517 13.99 -3.60 -21.18
N GLY A 518 13.19 -3.81 -22.22
CA GLY A 518 13.61 -4.47 -23.48
C GLY A 518 13.09 -5.90 -23.68
N TYR A 519 12.46 -6.49 -22.67
CA TYR A 519 12.10 -7.90 -22.57
C TYR A 519 10.72 -8.23 -23.19
N LEU A 520 10.37 -7.57 -24.30
CA LEU A 520 9.15 -7.89 -25.06
C LEU A 520 9.11 -9.36 -25.52
N CYS A 521 10.27 -9.97 -25.74
CA CYS A 521 10.43 -11.38 -26.08
C CYS A 521 9.83 -12.35 -25.04
N ASP A 522 9.80 -11.99 -23.75
CA ASP A 522 9.25 -12.83 -22.68
C ASP A 522 7.72 -12.86 -22.66
N LEU A 523 7.09 -11.87 -23.29
CA LEU A 523 5.63 -11.67 -23.27
C LEU A 523 4.92 -12.30 -24.48
N ILE A 524 5.68 -12.71 -25.49
CA ILE A 524 5.19 -13.15 -26.81
C ILE A 524 5.80 -14.52 -27.16
N THR A 525 5.21 -15.20 -28.15
CA THR A 525 5.82 -16.41 -28.70
C THR A 525 7.02 -16.01 -29.57
N TYR A 526 8.22 -16.46 -29.20
CA TYR A 526 9.44 -16.16 -29.94
C TYR A 526 9.35 -16.68 -31.39
N GLN A 527 9.59 -15.80 -32.35
CA GLN A 527 9.69 -16.14 -33.77
C GLN A 527 11.15 -16.00 -34.21
N TYR A 528 11.69 -17.04 -34.85
CA TYR A 528 13.07 -17.07 -35.31
C TYR A 528 13.32 -16.02 -36.41
N ALA A 529 13.96 -14.91 -36.04
CA ALA A 529 14.42 -13.88 -36.97
C ALA A 529 15.79 -14.26 -37.52
N LYS A 530 16.03 -14.12 -38.83
CA LYS A 530 17.31 -14.51 -39.45
C LYS A 530 18.45 -13.52 -39.13
N ASN A 531 18.13 -12.37 -38.56
CA ASN A 531 19.09 -11.34 -38.12
C ASN A 531 18.43 -10.32 -37.17
N LYS A 532 19.27 -9.58 -36.43
CA LYS A 532 18.86 -8.52 -35.48
C LYS A 532 18.08 -7.35 -36.11
N LYS A 533 18.02 -7.22 -37.44
CA LYS A 533 17.27 -6.16 -38.14
C LYS A 533 15.81 -6.58 -38.38
N GLU A 534 15.59 -7.84 -38.72
CA GLU A 534 14.26 -8.45 -38.76
C GLU A 534 13.61 -8.48 -37.37
N GLU A 535 14.36 -8.91 -36.36
CA GLU A 535 13.93 -8.91 -34.94
C GLU A 535 13.47 -7.53 -34.48
N LYS A 536 14.28 -6.48 -34.70
CA LYS A 536 13.90 -5.10 -34.36
C LYS A 536 12.65 -4.62 -35.12
N LYS A 537 12.49 -5.02 -36.38
CA LYS A 537 11.28 -4.69 -37.17
C LYS A 537 10.05 -5.43 -36.63
N PHE A 538 10.18 -6.70 -36.25
CA PHE A 538 9.12 -7.48 -35.61
C PHE A 538 8.70 -6.86 -34.29
N HIS A 539 9.64 -6.58 -33.37
CA HIS A 539 9.35 -5.92 -32.11
C HIS A 539 8.71 -4.53 -32.28
N ALA A 540 9.11 -3.74 -33.29
CA ALA A 540 8.45 -2.47 -33.62
C ALA A 540 6.99 -2.67 -34.07
N ASN A 541 6.73 -3.64 -34.97
CA ASN A 541 5.38 -3.99 -35.42
C ASN A 541 4.49 -4.48 -34.25
N ILE A 542 5.05 -5.22 -33.29
CA ILE A 542 4.33 -5.67 -32.09
C ILE A 542 4.02 -4.49 -31.17
N LYS A 543 5.01 -3.64 -30.86
CA LYS A 543 4.81 -2.41 -30.06
C LYS A 543 3.73 -1.50 -30.64
N GLN A 544 3.65 -1.38 -31.97
CA GLN A 544 2.57 -0.64 -32.64
C GLN A 544 1.18 -1.28 -32.46
N GLN A 545 1.06 -2.61 -32.57
CA GLN A 545 -0.23 -3.31 -32.43
C GLN A 545 -0.78 -3.29 -31.01
N ILE A 546 0.08 -3.28 -29.99
CA ILE A 546 -0.32 -3.19 -28.56
C ILE A 546 -0.41 -1.75 -28.05
N ASN A 547 -0.29 -0.75 -28.92
CA ASN A 547 -0.32 0.68 -28.56
C ASN A 547 0.70 1.06 -27.47
N TYR A 548 1.94 0.59 -27.59
CA TYR A 548 3.03 0.96 -26.68
C TYR A 548 3.58 2.35 -27.01
N ASP A 549 3.44 3.30 -26.09
CA ASP A 549 4.22 4.54 -25.99
C ASP A 549 5.14 4.42 -24.76
N LYS A 550 6.40 4.85 -24.89
CA LYS A 550 7.33 4.87 -23.75
C LYS A 550 6.84 5.82 -22.63
N ASN A 551 6.16 6.91 -22.99
CA ASN A 551 5.73 7.95 -22.06
C ASN A 551 4.29 7.76 -21.56
N ASP A 552 3.78 6.52 -21.56
CA ASP A 552 2.38 6.21 -21.21
C ASP A 552 2.13 6.27 -19.69
N GLU A 553 1.98 7.49 -19.17
CA GLU A 553 1.57 7.74 -17.78
C GLU A 553 0.12 7.29 -17.46
N GLU A 554 -0.66 6.75 -18.41
CA GLU A 554 -2.07 6.38 -18.21
C GLU A 554 -2.37 4.86 -18.31
N GLY A 555 -1.46 4.02 -18.80
CA GLY A 555 -1.65 2.55 -18.85
C GLY A 555 -2.55 2.10 -20.02
N LYS A 556 -2.42 2.77 -21.16
CA LYS A 556 -3.12 2.55 -22.45
C LYS A 556 -2.61 1.35 -23.25
N LEU A 557 -1.68 0.55 -22.71
CA LEU A 557 -1.20 -0.69 -23.31
C LEU A 557 -2.35 -1.67 -23.57
N LEU A 558 -2.54 -2.06 -24.83
CA LEU A 558 -3.65 -2.90 -25.27
C LEU A 558 -3.34 -4.39 -25.00
N LEU A 559 -4.02 -4.95 -23.99
CA LEU A 559 -3.92 -6.36 -23.64
C LEU A 559 -4.65 -7.23 -24.68
N ASN A 560 -3.88 -7.90 -25.54
CA ASN A 560 -4.37 -8.81 -26.57
C ASN A 560 -3.61 -10.15 -26.47
N ASP A 561 -4.32 -11.21 -26.10
CA ASP A 561 -3.78 -12.55 -25.82
C ASP A 561 -3.33 -13.32 -27.08
N LYS A 562 -3.71 -12.86 -28.28
CA LYS A 562 -3.19 -13.34 -29.57
C LYS A 562 -1.82 -12.75 -29.91
N ILE A 563 -1.37 -11.73 -29.17
CA ILE A 563 -0.09 -11.04 -29.36
C ILE A 563 0.81 -11.28 -28.14
N LEU A 564 0.34 -10.86 -26.98
CA LEU A 564 0.98 -11.05 -25.68
C LEU A 564 0.59 -12.45 -25.17
N THR A 565 1.20 -13.48 -25.73
CA THR A 565 0.81 -14.88 -25.49
C THR A 565 0.96 -15.32 -24.04
N ILE A 566 1.80 -14.62 -23.25
CA ILE A 566 1.88 -14.76 -21.79
C ILE A 566 0.50 -14.65 -21.12
N LEU A 567 -0.41 -13.83 -21.66
CA LEU A 567 -1.78 -13.68 -21.13
C LEU A 567 -2.57 -15.00 -21.13
N ASN A 568 -2.22 -15.96 -21.99
CA ASN A 568 -2.83 -17.30 -21.96
C ASN A 568 -2.23 -18.16 -20.84
N GLU A 569 -0.91 -18.10 -20.63
CA GLU A 569 -0.23 -18.74 -19.50
C GLU A 569 -0.83 -18.25 -18.17
N LEU A 570 -1.01 -16.93 -18.02
CA LEU A 570 -1.64 -16.35 -16.82
C LEU A 570 -3.07 -16.82 -16.61
N LYS A 571 -3.89 -16.92 -17.66
CA LYS A 571 -5.28 -17.39 -17.56
C LYS A 571 -5.36 -18.85 -17.13
N ILE A 572 -4.47 -19.70 -17.62
CA ILE A 572 -4.39 -21.12 -17.22
C ILE A 572 -3.98 -21.21 -15.75
N LEU A 573 -2.89 -20.55 -15.37
CA LEU A 573 -2.37 -20.53 -13.99
C LEU A 573 -3.36 -19.92 -12.99
N TYR A 574 -4.20 -18.97 -13.43
CA TYR A 574 -5.25 -18.39 -12.59
C TYR A 574 -6.30 -19.42 -12.15
N HIS A 575 -6.58 -20.45 -12.97
CA HIS A 575 -7.54 -21.52 -12.67
C HIS A 575 -6.88 -22.81 -12.15
N ASP A 576 -5.60 -22.76 -11.75
CA ASP A 576 -4.92 -23.88 -11.10
C ASP A 576 -5.66 -24.26 -9.81
N ASP A 577 -5.82 -25.57 -9.56
CA ASP A 577 -6.58 -26.07 -8.41
C ASP A 577 -5.96 -25.65 -7.06
N ILE A 578 -4.65 -25.38 -6.98
CA ILE A 578 -4.00 -24.81 -5.78
C ILE A 578 -4.46 -23.37 -5.56
N HIS A 579 -4.48 -22.54 -6.61
CA HIS A 579 -4.94 -21.15 -6.53
C HIS A 579 -6.42 -21.05 -6.15
N LYS A 580 -7.24 -21.93 -6.74
CA LYS A 580 -8.67 -22.09 -6.48
C LYS A 580 -8.97 -22.62 -5.07
N HIS A 581 -8.20 -23.59 -4.56
CA HIS A 581 -8.30 -24.09 -3.18
C HIS A 581 -8.03 -23.01 -2.14
N MET A 582 -7.03 -22.14 -2.40
CA MET A 582 -6.77 -20.96 -1.57
C MET A 582 -7.88 -19.88 -1.65
N GLY A 583 -8.81 -19.97 -2.61
CA GLY A 583 -9.91 -19.02 -2.79
C GLY A 583 -9.59 -17.87 -3.77
N TYR A 584 -8.74 -18.11 -4.78
CA TYR A 584 -8.25 -17.12 -5.74
C TYR A 584 -7.61 -15.87 -5.09
N PRO A 585 -6.62 -16.02 -4.19
CA PRO A 585 -6.03 -14.89 -3.48
C PRO A 585 -5.17 -13.97 -4.37
N LEU A 586 -4.62 -14.45 -5.49
CA LEU A 586 -3.79 -13.65 -6.40
C LEU A 586 -4.63 -12.99 -7.52
N GLN A 587 -4.15 -11.83 -7.98
CA GLN A 587 -4.59 -11.19 -9.22
C GLN A 587 -3.64 -11.59 -10.37
N LEU A 588 -4.07 -11.42 -11.64
CA LEU A 588 -3.23 -11.74 -12.81
C LEU A 588 -1.83 -11.09 -12.79
N HIS A 589 -1.67 -9.89 -12.21
CA HIS A 589 -0.36 -9.23 -12.11
C HIS A 589 0.56 -9.86 -11.06
N HIS A 590 0.03 -10.42 -9.97
CA HIS A 590 0.82 -11.20 -9.00
C HIS A 590 1.34 -12.51 -9.63
N ILE A 591 0.46 -13.23 -10.33
CA ILE A 591 0.84 -14.46 -11.07
C ILE A 591 1.87 -14.11 -12.16
N CYS A 592 1.68 -12.99 -12.85
CA CYS A 592 2.63 -12.52 -13.87
C CYS A 592 3.99 -12.15 -13.28
N ALA A 593 4.05 -11.51 -12.11
CA ALA A 593 5.32 -11.18 -11.46
C ALA A 593 6.10 -12.45 -11.08
N ILE A 594 5.44 -13.45 -10.50
CA ILE A 594 6.07 -14.76 -10.21
C ILE A 594 6.49 -15.47 -11.51
N LEU A 595 5.65 -15.50 -12.55
CA LEU A 595 5.99 -16.15 -13.82
C LEU A 595 7.17 -15.47 -14.54
N LEU A 596 7.24 -14.13 -14.51
CA LEU A 596 8.36 -13.34 -15.04
C LEU A 596 9.67 -13.62 -14.29
N TYR A 597 9.60 -13.78 -12.97
CA TYR A 597 10.76 -14.15 -12.16
C TYR A 597 11.19 -15.60 -12.41
N CYS A 598 10.30 -16.56 -12.19
CA CYS A 598 10.63 -17.99 -12.21
C CYS A 598 10.90 -18.55 -13.62
N GLY A 599 10.30 -17.98 -14.67
CA GLY A 599 10.20 -18.64 -15.97
C GLY A 599 10.61 -17.84 -17.21
N LYS A 600 11.09 -16.60 -17.08
CA LYS A 600 11.33 -15.68 -18.21
C LYS A 600 12.70 -14.98 -18.13
N SER A 601 13.19 -14.47 -19.25
CA SER A 601 14.58 -14.00 -19.37
C SER A 601 14.89 -12.68 -18.65
N CYS A 602 13.89 -11.85 -18.39
CA CYS A 602 13.99 -10.61 -17.63
C CYS A 602 14.55 -10.77 -16.21
N ASN A 603 14.39 -11.95 -15.57
CA ASN A 603 14.87 -12.18 -14.21
C ASN A 603 16.38 -11.95 -14.07
N SER A 604 17.19 -12.26 -15.08
CA SER A 604 18.65 -12.10 -14.97
C SER A 604 19.08 -10.65 -14.80
N GLU A 605 18.49 -9.71 -15.54
CA GLU A 605 18.75 -8.26 -15.38
C GLU A 605 18.00 -7.67 -14.18
N PHE A 606 16.76 -8.12 -13.91
CA PHE A 606 16.00 -7.74 -12.71
C PHE A 606 16.78 -8.02 -11.42
N SER A 607 17.20 -9.28 -11.24
CA SER A 607 18.02 -9.70 -10.10
C SER A 607 19.35 -8.93 -10.07
N TYR A 608 20.03 -8.76 -11.22
CA TYR A 608 21.27 -7.97 -11.29
C TYR A 608 21.07 -6.53 -10.79
N ASP A 609 20.02 -5.85 -11.26
CA ASP A 609 19.71 -4.49 -10.87
C ASP A 609 19.34 -4.36 -9.39
N GLN A 610 18.56 -5.29 -8.83
CA GLN A 610 18.27 -5.31 -7.40
C GLN A 610 19.56 -5.43 -6.57
N ILE A 611 20.49 -6.31 -6.94
CA ILE A 611 21.81 -6.45 -6.27
C ILE A 611 22.62 -5.14 -6.37
N GLN A 612 22.39 -4.33 -7.41
CA GLN A 612 22.99 -2.99 -7.57
C GLN A 612 22.13 -1.85 -6.96
N PHE A 613 21.12 -2.16 -6.14
CA PHE A 613 20.15 -1.22 -5.54
C PHE A 613 19.30 -0.43 -6.56
N ARG A 614 19.22 -0.87 -7.83
CA ARG A 614 18.52 -0.21 -8.95
C ARG A 614 17.05 -0.65 -9.09
N HIS A 615 16.38 -0.90 -7.96
CA HIS A 615 14.94 -1.23 -7.88
C HIS A 615 14.06 -0.25 -8.67
N TYR A 616 14.51 0.99 -8.86
CA TYR A 616 13.82 2.03 -9.61
C TYR A 616 13.65 1.75 -11.12
N LYS A 617 14.37 0.78 -11.69
CA LYS A 617 14.13 0.30 -13.07
C LYS A 617 12.93 -0.65 -13.18
N TRP A 618 12.58 -1.32 -12.08
CA TRP A 618 11.61 -2.42 -12.05
C TRP A 618 10.53 -2.27 -10.96
N PRO A 619 9.95 -1.05 -10.74
CA PRO A 619 9.05 -0.81 -9.62
C PRO A 619 7.80 -1.70 -9.59
N TYR A 620 7.20 -2.01 -10.73
CA TYR A 620 6.00 -2.83 -10.81
C TYR A 620 6.30 -4.32 -10.65
N LEU A 621 7.35 -4.85 -11.29
CA LEU A 621 7.77 -6.24 -11.10
C LEU A 621 8.20 -6.50 -9.65
N ASP A 622 8.94 -5.57 -9.04
CA ASP A 622 9.36 -5.71 -7.64
C ASP A 622 8.15 -5.66 -6.69
N SER A 623 7.31 -4.63 -6.76
CA SER A 623 6.15 -4.52 -5.85
C SER A 623 5.20 -5.71 -5.98
N TYR A 624 4.81 -6.09 -7.20
CA TYR A 624 3.85 -7.18 -7.39
C TYR A 624 4.43 -8.56 -7.11
N LEU A 625 5.75 -8.74 -7.14
CA LEU A 625 6.40 -9.97 -6.67
C LEU A 625 6.42 -10.03 -5.13
N GLN A 626 6.71 -8.91 -4.46
CA GLN A 626 6.62 -8.80 -3.00
C GLN A 626 5.20 -9.11 -2.51
N ASP A 627 4.19 -8.44 -3.08
CA ASP A 627 2.78 -8.62 -2.76
C ASP A 627 2.34 -10.08 -2.97
N ALA A 628 2.76 -10.71 -4.07
CA ALA A 628 2.43 -12.09 -4.37
C ALA A 628 3.01 -13.08 -3.34
N ILE A 629 4.28 -12.91 -2.95
CA ILE A 629 4.92 -13.74 -1.92
C ILE A 629 4.27 -13.51 -0.56
N PHE A 630 4.00 -12.25 -0.18
CA PHE A 630 3.36 -11.91 1.09
C PHE A 630 1.96 -12.55 1.23
N ILE A 631 1.21 -12.62 0.13
CA ILE A 631 -0.09 -13.30 0.08
C ILE A 631 0.08 -14.82 0.21
N LEU A 632 0.90 -15.47 -0.63
CA LEU A 632 1.06 -16.93 -0.60
C LEU A 632 1.65 -17.43 0.73
N HIS A 633 2.56 -16.67 1.33
CA HIS A 633 3.14 -16.90 2.66
C HIS A 633 2.09 -17.00 3.78
N ALA A 634 0.94 -16.34 3.64
CA ALA A 634 -0.16 -16.46 4.60
C ALA A 634 -0.96 -17.78 4.43
N HIS A 635 -1.03 -18.30 3.20
CA HIS A 635 -1.74 -19.54 2.86
C HIS A 635 -0.95 -20.81 3.16
N GLU A 636 0.36 -20.77 3.24
CA GLU A 636 1.17 -21.92 3.65
C GLU A 636 1.13 -22.18 5.17
N ARG A 637 1.11 -23.46 5.57
CA ARG A 637 1.26 -23.91 6.96
C ARG A 637 2.74 -23.97 7.41
N ARG A 638 3.49 -22.86 7.34
CA ARG A 638 4.94 -22.84 7.74
C ARG A 638 5.17 -23.24 9.19
N GLU A 639 4.21 -23.01 10.08
CA GLU A 639 4.22 -23.43 11.48
C GLU A 639 4.41 -24.95 11.66
N GLU A 640 4.03 -25.75 10.67
CA GLU A 640 4.25 -27.21 10.64
C GLU A 640 5.63 -27.58 10.03
N SER A 641 6.40 -26.62 9.49
CA SER A 641 7.54 -26.89 8.60
C SER A 641 8.85 -27.17 9.31
N GLU A 642 9.35 -28.40 9.18
CA GLU A 642 10.74 -28.78 9.50
C GLU A 642 11.64 -28.85 8.24
N MET A 643 11.19 -28.24 7.14
CA MET A 643 11.85 -28.26 5.84
C MET A 643 13.10 -27.36 5.80
N GLU A 644 14.27 -27.97 5.73
CA GLU A 644 15.53 -27.33 5.30
C GLU A 644 15.45 -26.95 3.81
N LEU A 645 16.05 -25.82 3.41
CA LEU A 645 16.09 -25.37 2.02
C LEU A 645 17.51 -25.04 1.55
N TYR A 646 17.75 -25.13 0.24
CA TYR A 646 19.08 -24.97 -0.36
C TYR A 646 19.05 -24.02 -1.57
N CYS A 647 20.12 -23.21 -1.72
CA CYS A 647 20.34 -22.36 -2.89
C CYS A 647 21.77 -22.54 -3.41
N GLY A 648 21.94 -22.74 -4.73
CA GLY A 648 23.25 -22.89 -5.37
C GLY A 648 23.76 -21.60 -5.99
N LEU A 649 24.96 -21.17 -5.59
CA LEU A 649 25.61 -19.96 -6.10
C LEU A 649 26.87 -20.30 -6.91
N LYS A 650 26.75 -20.28 -8.24
CA LYS A 650 27.82 -20.50 -9.21
C LYS A 650 28.97 -19.50 -9.01
N LYS A 651 30.21 -20.00 -8.89
CA LYS A 651 31.47 -19.21 -8.77
C LYS A 651 31.53 -18.22 -7.60
N VAL A 652 30.69 -18.36 -6.57
CA VAL A 652 30.75 -17.56 -5.35
C VAL A 652 31.54 -18.30 -4.28
N ARG A 653 32.57 -17.65 -3.72
CA ARG A 653 33.27 -18.09 -2.50
C ARG A 653 33.43 -16.92 -1.54
N LEU A 654 33.36 -17.21 -0.25
CA LEU A 654 33.23 -16.24 0.84
C LEU A 654 34.40 -16.40 1.82
N GLU A 655 35.44 -15.60 1.61
CA GLU A 655 36.56 -15.52 2.54
C GLU A 655 36.13 -14.81 3.84
N ASN A 656 36.70 -15.23 4.98
CA ASN A 656 36.62 -14.49 6.25
C ASN A 656 35.18 -14.19 6.75
N ILE A 657 34.22 -15.11 6.55
CA ILE A 657 32.81 -14.94 6.98
C ILE A 657 32.67 -14.38 8.40
N LYS A 658 33.38 -14.97 9.39
CA LYS A 658 33.38 -14.54 10.81
C LYS A 658 33.84 -13.09 11.06
N LYS A 659 34.39 -12.40 10.05
CA LYS A 659 34.79 -10.98 10.08
C LYS A 659 34.05 -10.10 9.07
N ARG A 660 33.36 -10.68 8.08
CA ARG A 660 32.75 -9.97 6.95
C ARG A 660 31.22 -10.02 6.90
N ILE A 661 30.59 -11.08 7.42
CA ILE A 661 29.14 -11.24 7.42
C ILE A 661 28.63 -11.06 8.85
N LYS A 662 27.84 -10.00 9.06
CA LYS A 662 27.06 -9.74 10.29
C LYS A 662 25.65 -10.31 10.11
N GLU A 663 24.70 -9.93 10.96
CA GLU A 663 23.29 -10.04 10.56
C GLU A 663 23.03 -9.26 9.26
N GLY A 664 22.14 -9.77 8.42
CA GLY A 664 21.84 -9.21 7.11
C GLY A 664 20.38 -9.36 6.70
N ASN A 665 20.05 -8.73 5.58
CA ASN A 665 18.71 -8.70 4.99
C ASN A 665 18.80 -9.10 3.51
N PHE A 666 17.72 -9.63 2.95
CA PHE A 666 17.67 -9.94 1.51
C PHE A 666 17.39 -8.65 0.72
N ILE A 667 18.32 -8.24 -0.15
CA ILE A 667 18.13 -7.08 -1.05
C ILE A 667 17.43 -7.52 -2.34
N SER A 668 17.76 -8.72 -2.83
CA SER A 668 17.11 -9.39 -3.96
C SER A 668 16.21 -10.53 -3.48
N TYR A 669 15.25 -10.93 -4.31
CA TYR A 669 14.56 -12.22 -4.18
C TYR A 669 15.54 -13.39 -4.29
N VAL A 670 15.23 -14.52 -3.63
CA VAL A 670 16.10 -15.71 -3.61
C VAL A 670 15.29 -17.00 -3.84
N SER A 671 15.48 -17.63 -5.02
CA SER A 671 15.00 -19.00 -5.28
C SER A 671 15.76 -20.02 -4.42
N THR A 672 15.02 -20.96 -3.81
CA THR A 672 15.55 -22.08 -3.04
C THR A 672 14.83 -23.38 -3.42
N SER A 673 15.37 -24.54 -3.04
CA SER A 673 14.75 -25.85 -3.24
C SER A 673 14.88 -26.71 -1.97
N ASP A 674 13.91 -27.57 -1.69
CA ASP A 674 14.03 -28.63 -0.68
C ASP A 674 14.76 -29.89 -1.22
N ASP A 675 15.39 -29.81 -2.41
CA ASP A 675 16.33 -30.80 -2.92
C ASP A 675 17.76 -30.20 -3.05
N LEU A 676 18.68 -30.73 -2.24
CA LEU A 676 20.09 -30.35 -2.25
C LEU A 676 20.79 -30.64 -3.60
N GLN A 677 20.29 -31.58 -4.41
CA GLN A 677 20.85 -31.84 -5.74
C GLN A 677 20.53 -30.72 -6.72
N VAL A 678 19.33 -30.12 -6.65
CA VAL A 678 18.98 -28.92 -7.45
C VAL A 678 19.92 -27.76 -7.09
N ALA A 679 20.18 -27.54 -5.80
CA ALA A 679 21.17 -26.54 -5.38
C ALA A 679 22.61 -26.87 -5.86
N LYS A 680 23.01 -28.14 -5.87
CA LYS A 680 24.31 -28.55 -6.43
C LYS A 680 24.41 -28.31 -7.94
N MET A 681 23.32 -28.51 -8.71
CA MET A 681 23.28 -28.18 -10.14
C MET A 681 23.52 -26.68 -10.37
N PHE A 682 22.80 -25.80 -9.64
CA PHE A 682 22.97 -24.35 -9.75
C PHE A 682 24.33 -23.85 -9.25
N ARG A 683 24.97 -24.55 -8.30
CA ARG A 683 26.33 -24.27 -7.82
C ARG A 683 27.41 -24.51 -8.89
N SER A 684 27.17 -25.38 -9.89
CA SER A 684 28.22 -25.91 -10.77
C SER A 684 29.26 -26.74 -10.00
N ASP A 685 30.42 -26.96 -10.61
CA ASP A 685 31.67 -27.49 -10.07
C ASP A 685 32.29 -26.66 -8.92
N GLN A 686 32.27 -25.33 -9.04
CA GLN A 686 32.84 -24.40 -8.06
C GLN A 686 31.84 -23.34 -7.62
N GLY A 687 31.67 -23.16 -6.30
CA GLY A 687 30.75 -22.16 -5.76
C GLY A 687 30.35 -22.40 -4.31
N CYS A 688 29.21 -21.83 -3.92
CA CYS A 688 28.68 -21.86 -2.56
C CYS A 688 27.27 -22.48 -2.55
N ILE A 689 26.94 -23.22 -1.50
CA ILE A 689 25.55 -23.62 -1.18
C ILE A 689 25.10 -22.84 0.04
N LEU A 690 23.98 -22.14 -0.09
CA LEU A 690 23.25 -21.61 1.06
C LEU A 690 22.35 -22.73 1.59
N HIS A 691 22.41 -22.99 2.88
CA HIS A 691 21.51 -23.86 3.61
C HIS A 691 20.64 -22.95 4.47
N PHE A 692 19.31 -23.10 4.43
CA PHE A 692 18.37 -22.27 5.16
C PHE A 692 17.67 -23.13 6.20
N HIS A 693 17.96 -22.84 7.46
CA HIS A 693 17.32 -23.48 8.61
C HIS A 693 15.80 -23.27 8.57
N PRO A 694 14.94 -24.17 9.11
CA PRO A 694 13.49 -24.02 9.00
C PRO A 694 12.97 -22.77 9.73
N SER A 695 13.74 -22.22 10.68
CA SER A 695 13.49 -20.91 11.29
C SER A 695 13.38 -19.78 10.26
N MET A 696 14.06 -19.87 9.12
CA MET A 696 13.96 -18.93 8.00
C MET A 696 12.57 -18.94 7.35
N ARG A 697 11.90 -20.10 7.24
CA ARG A 697 10.52 -20.16 6.77
C ARG A 697 9.52 -19.72 7.82
N ARG A 698 9.85 -19.84 9.11
CA ARG A 698 8.95 -19.59 10.24
C ARG A 698 9.02 -18.18 10.83
N GLY A 699 9.99 -17.36 10.43
CA GLY A 699 10.15 -15.99 10.94
C GLY A 699 9.04 -15.01 10.52
N LEU A 700 8.60 -14.17 11.46
CA LEU A 700 7.51 -13.19 11.31
C LEU A 700 7.63 -12.28 10.06
N ASN A 701 8.84 -11.77 9.78
CA ASN A 701 9.10 -10.84 8.67
C ASN A 701 10.04 -11.42 7.59
N ILE A 702 10.26 -12.75 7.57
CA ILE A 702 11.05 -13.42 6.52
C ILE A 702 10.09 -14.12 5.54
N TYR A 703 9.60 -13.34 4.59
CA TYR A 703 8.55 -13.77 3.67
C TYR A 703 9.07 -14.76 2.62
N SER A 704 8.39 -15.91 2.52
CA SER A 704 8.71 -17.00 1.60
C SER A 704 7.45 -17.81 1.24
N CYS A 705 7.42 -18.40 0.04
CA CYS A 705 6.32 -19.27 -0.41
C CYS A 705 6.72 -20.29 -1.48
N ASP A 706 5.98 -21.41 -1.57
CA ASP A 706 5.98 -22.34 -2.69
C ASP A 706 5.43 -21.69 -3.96
N VAL A 707 6.30 -21.54 -4.97
CA VAL A 707 5.96 -21.03 -6.31
C VAL A 707 6.01 -22.14 -7.36
N SER A 708 6.27 -23.39 -6.99
CA SER A 708 6.43 -24.51 -7.94
C SER A 708 5.18 -24.81 -8.77
N TRP A 709 3.98 -24.45 -8.29
CA TRP A 709 2.74 -24.55 -9.05
C TRP A 709 2.63 -23.46 -10.14
N ILE A 710 3.26 -22.29 -9.98
CA ILE A 710 3.39 -21.25 -11.03
C ILE A 710 4.62 -21.51 -11.92
N SER A 711 5.79 -21.71 -11.33
CA SER A 711 7.09 -21.85 -12.01
C SER A 711 7.05 -22.95 -13.09
N PRO A 712 7.56 -22.72 -14.32
CA PRO A 712 7.55 -23.76 -15.36
C PRO A 712 8.48 -24.92 -15.01
N PHE A 713 9.51 -24.68 -14.19
CA PHE A 713 10.53 -25.65 -13.82
C PHE A 713 10.09 -26.51 -12.62
N LYS A 714 9.00 -27.27 -12.78
CA LYS A 714 8.39 -28.11 -11.71
C LYS A 714 9.40 -29.01 -10.97
N HIS A 715 10.45 -29.45 -11.65
CA HIS A 715 11.51 -30.30 -11.12
C HIS A 715 12.45 -29.59 -10.13
N GLU A 716 12.59 -28.26 -10.22
CA GLU A 716 13.39 -27.47 -9.27
C GLU A 716 12.73 -27.37 -7.89
N ARG A 717 11.42 -27.64 -7.80
CA ARG A 717 10.63 -27.60 -6.56
C ARG A 717 10.81 -26.26 -5.83
N GLU A 718 10.74 -25.18 -6.61
CA GLU A 718 11.12 -23.83 -6.19
C GLU A 718 10.29 -23.30 -5.01
N ILE A 719 10.98 -22.76 -4.00
CA ILE A 719 10.43 -21.96 -2.90
C ILE A 719 11.15 -20.62 -2.93
N LEU A 720 10.40 -19.54 -3.03
CA LEU A 720 10.91 -18.20 -3.28
C LEU A 720 10.86 -17.36 -2.01
N PHE A 721 12.01 -16.83 -1.58
CA PHE A 721 12.10 -15.80 -0.55
C PHE A 721 11.95 -14.41 -1.16
N SER A 722 11.18 -13.55 -0.49
CA SER A 722 11.10 -12.12 -0.77
C SER A 722 12.42 -11.43 -0.43
N ARG A 723 12.73 -10.31 -1.10
CA ARG A 723 13.59 -9.30 -0.48
C ARG A 723 12.96 -8.81 0.84
N SER A 724 13.78 -8.42 1.80
CA SER A 724 13.33 -7.78 3.04
C SER A 724 12.62 -6.46 2.72
N GLY A 725 11.42 -6.28 3.28
CA GLY A 725 10.77 -4.97 3.36
C GLY A 725 11.03 -4.34 4.73
N VAL A 726 11.20 -3.02 4.79
CA VAL A 726 11.15 -2.30 6.08
C VAL A 726 9.68 -2.03 6.40
N ASN A 727 9.26 -2.37 7.62
CA ASN A 727 7.93 -2.09 8.09
C ASN A 727 7.93 -0.74 8.84
N PHE A 728 7.24 0.27 8.29
CA PHE A 728 7.35 1.71 8.61
C PHE A 728 7.01 2.14 10.06
N ILE A 729 6.82 1.19 10.97
CA ILE A 729 6.33 1.37 12.35
C ILE A 729 7.40 0.88 13.36
N HIS A 730 8.58 0.48 12.89
CA HIS A 730 9.60 -0.20 13.68
C HIS A 730 10.95 0.49 13.56
N ASP A 731 11.57 0.77 14.72
CA ASP A 731 12.94 1.29 14.76
C ASP A 731 13.96 0.27 14.22
N GLU A 732 15.19 0.73 13.98
CA GLU A 732 16.26 -0.09 13.41
C GLU A 732 16.51 -1.37 14.21
N LYS A 733 16.44 -1.29 15.55
CA LYS A 733 16.59 -2.42 16.47
C LYS A 733 15.46 -3.44 16.29
N THR A 734 14.23 -2.98 16.13
CA THR A 734 13.02 -3.81 15.96
C THR A 734 12.96 -4.44 14.58
N HIS A 735 13.35 -3.71 13.51
CA HIS A 735 13.55 -4.29 12.18
C HIS A 735 14.57 -5.42 12.22
N LYS A 736 15.74 -5.17 12.82
CA LYS A 736 16.82 -6.15 13.02
C LYS A 736 16.34 -7.39 13.79
N LYS A 737 15.61 -7.22 14.90
CA LYS A 737 15.10 -8.33 15.72
C LYS A 737 14.19 -9.30 14.93
N TYR A 738 13.44 -8.83 13.94
CA TYR A 738 12.40 -9.64 13.28
C TYR A 738 12.63 -9.98 11.80
N ALA A 739 13.33 -9.16 11.02
CA ALA A 739 13.50 -9.34 9.57
C ALA A 739 14.89 -9.89 9.16
N SER A 740 15.91 -9.76 10.02
CA SER A 740 17.27 -10.18 9.69
C SER A 740 17.52 -11.68 9.80
N TRP A 741 18.56 -12.14 9.10
CA TRP A 741 19.17 -13.46 9.25
C TRP A 741 20.63 -13.34 9.69
N ASN A 742 21.15 -14.40 10.31
CA ASN A 742 22.57 -14.64 10.58
C ASN A 742 23.12 -15.70 9.61
N ALA A 743 24.43 -15.70 9.39
CA ALA A 743 25.12 -16.68 8.55
C ALA A 743 26.35 -17.27 9.24
N LYS A 744 26.58 -18.58 9.07
CA LYS A 744 27.83 -19.25 9.48
C LYS A 744 28.33 -20.22 8.41
N VAL A 745 29.64 -20.43 8.34
CA VAL A 745 30.21 -21.61 7.65
C VAL A 745 29.73 -22.86 8.40
N GLU A 746 29.16 -23.80 7.66
CA GLU A 746 28.79 -25.12 8.15
C GLU A 746 29.83 -26.17 7.73
N SER A 747 30.26 -26.12 6.46
CA SER A 747 31.40 -26.88 5.95
C SER A 747 32.11 -26.14 4.83
N GLU A 748 33.40 -26.38 4.64
CA GLU A 748 34.13 -25.91 3.46
C GLU A 748 35.25 -26.88 3.06
N ASP A 749 35.50 -26.97 1.75
CA ASP A 749 36.62 -27.68 1.14
C ASP A 749 37.29 -26.77 0.07
N GLU A 750 38.17 -27.30 -0.77
CA GLU A 750 38.87 -26.55 -1.83
C GLU A 750 37.91 -25.93 -2.88
N TYR A 751 36.80 -26.60 -3.20
CA TYR A 751 35.91 -26.29 -4.32
C TYR A 751 34.54 -25.77 -3.90
N THR A 752 34.14 -25.97 -2.65
CA THR A 752 32.82 -25.57 -2.13
C THR A 752 32.86 -24.97 -0.73
N GLN A 753 31.83 -24.17 -0.45
CA GLN A 753 31.41 -23.82 0.90
C GLN A 753 29.92 -24.14 1.07
N MET A 754 29.49 -24.49 2.28
CA MET A 754 28.10 -24.59 2.70
C MET A 754 27.87 -23.65 3.88
N ILE A 755 26.89 -22.75 3.73
CA ILE A 755 26.65 -21.63 4.63
C ILE A 755 25.25 -21.75 5.22
N LEU A 756 25.14 -22.03 6.52
CA LEU A 756 23.85 -22.11 7.20
C LEU A 756 23.35 -20.72 7.58
N LEU A 757 22.15 -20.39 7.10
CA LEU A 757 21.38 -19.20 7.41
C LEU A 757 20.31 -19.52 8.44
N LYS A 758 20.20 -18.67 9.47
CA LYS A 758 19.19 -18.76 10.53
C LYS A 758 18.53 -17.40 10.74
N TRP A 759 17.23 -17.39 11.06
CA TRP A 759 16.53 -16.19 11.51
C TRP A 759 17.18 -15.66 12.79
N THR A 760 17.43 -14.34 12.90
CA THR A 760 18.21 -13.76 14.02
C THR A 760 17.64 -14.15 15.40
N LYS A 761 16.30 -14.24 15.55
CA LYS A 761 15.65 -14.73 16.78
C LYS A 761 16.09 -16.12 17.25
N TYR A 762 16.42 -17.02 16.32
CA TYR A 762 16.89 -18.35 16.67
C TYR A 762 18.20 -18.24 17.47
N ASP A 763 19.19 -17.49 16.95
CA ASP A 763 20.52 -17.42 17.58
C ASP A 763 20.53 -16.52 18.82
N GLU A 764 19.65 -15.51 18.87
CA GLU A 764 19.43 -14.64 20.04
C GLU A 764 19.05 -15.48 21.28
N TYR A 765 18.09 -16.40 21.14
CA TYR A 765 17.51 -17.12 22.29
C TYR A 765 18.02 -18.56 22.48
N ILE A 766 18.63 -19.22 21.49
CA ILE A 766 18.98 -20.66 21.58
C ILE A 766 19.83 -21.00 22.81
N GLN A 767 20.78 -20.15 23.22
CA GLN A 767 21.66 -20.43 24.36
C GLN A 767 20.90 -20.42 25.70
N GLN A 768 20.05 -19.42 25.93
CA GLN A 768 19.20 -19.33 27.12
C GLN A 768 18.19 -20.50 27.14
N ILE A 769 17.57 -20.79 26.01
CA ILE A 769 16.60 -21.88 25.87
C ILE A 769 17.24 -23.24 26.16
N ILE A 770 18.46 -23.51 25.68
CA ILE A 770 19.15 -24.77 25.96
C ILE A 770 19.58 -24.85 27.44
N GLN A 771 19.95 -23.73 28.08
CA GLN A 771 20.22 -23.70 29.52
C GLN A 771 18.97 -24.04 30.34
N ILE A 772 17.86 -23.35 30.10
CA ILE A 772 16.56 -23.60 30.77
C ILE A 772 16.07 -25.02 30.49
N SER A 773 16.14 -25.49 29.24
CA SER A 773 15.76 -26.84 28.85
C SER A 773 16.61 -27.91 29.54
N THR A 774 17.89 -27.64 29.81
CA THR A 774 18.80 -28.56 30.52
C THR A 774 18.39 -28.78 31.98
N ILE A 775 17.85 -27.78 32.68
CA ILE A 775 17.31 -27.92 34.06
C ILE A 775 16.24 -29.01 34.10
N TRP A 776 15.43 -29.09 33.04
CA TRP A 776 14.32 -30.03 32.89
C TRP A 776 14.70 -31.31 32.11
N ASN A 777 15.99 -31.60 31.94
CA ASN A 777 16.51 -32.72 31.14
C ASN A 777 15.88 -32.82 29.73
N TYR A 778 15.68 -31.67 29.09
CA TYR A 778 15.04 -31.51 27.78
C TYR A 778 13.61 -32.08 27.70
N SER A 779 12.85 -32.17 28.80
CA SER A 779 11.44 -32.59 28.75
C SER A 779 10.54 -31.54 28.08
N ILE A 780 10.69 -30.27 28.45
CA ILE A 780 9.92 -29.13 27.94
C ILE A 780 10.24 -28.87 26.44
N ASP A 781 9.25 -28.39 25.71
CA ASP A 781 9.37 -27.97 24.31
C ASP A 781 10.16 -26.66 24.14
N LEU A 782 11.02 -26.58 23.12
CA LEU A 782 11.91 -25.43 22.92
C LEU A 782 11.13 -24.17 22.50
N ASN A 783 10.02 -24.32 21.76
CA ASN A 783 9.20 -23.18 21.38
C ASN A 783 8.30 -22.69 22.53
N LEU A 784 7.90 -23.57 23.45
CA LEU A 784 7.26 -23.13 24.70
C LEU A 784 8.25 -22.27 25.53
N ILE A 785 9.49 -22.72 25.74
CA ILE A 785 10.50 -21.93 26.46
C ILE A 785 10.74 -20.59 25.75
N TYR A 786 10.86 -20.58 24.41
CA TYR A 786 10.96 -19.36 23.61
C TYR A 786 9.81 -18.38 23.85
N VAL A 787 8.56 -18.86 23.78
CA VAL A 787 7.38 -17.99 23.94
C VAL A 787 7.36 -17.36 25.34
N VAL A 788 7.64 -18.13 26.39
CA VAL A 788 7.72 -17.59 27.77
C VAL A 788 8.86 -16.57 27.89
N LEU A 789 10.03 -16.88 27.35
CA LEU A 789 11.23 -16.05 27.52
C LEU A 789 11.17 -14.72 26.73
N ASP A 790 10.71 -14.73 25.47
CA ASP A 790 10.68 -13.51 24.61
C ASP A 790 9.42 -12.66 24.81
N TYR A 791 8.24 -13.27 24.97
CA TYR A 791 6.96 -12.54 24.96
C TYR A 791 6.34 -12.29 26.34
N TRP A 792 6.81 -12.95 27.41
CA TRP A 792 6.22 -12.80 28.75
C TRP A 792 7.16 -12.18 29.79
N ASN A 793 8.46 -12.48 29.72
CA ASN A 793 9.44 -12.04 30.73
C ASN A 793 10.59 -11.20 30.14
N GLU A 794 10.43 -10.66 28.92
CA GLU A 794 11.38 -9.78 28.20
C GLU A 794 12.85 -10.28 28.09
N GLY A 795 13.09 -11.57 28.31
CA GLY A 795 14.41 -12.21 28.31
C GLY A 795 14.93 -12.66 29.70
N ASP A 796 14.19 -12.41 30.79
CA ASP A 796 14.58 -12.90 32.12
C ASP A 796 14.40 -14.42 32.25
N MET A 797 15.48 -15.09 32.62
CA MET A 797 15.52 -16.56 32.73
C MET A 797 14.95 -17.06 34.06
N ASN A 798 15.01 -16.29 35.14
CA ASN A 798 14.51 -16.68 36.45
C ASN A 798 12.99 -16.67 36.47
N GLU A 799 12.36 -15.57 36.02
CA GLU A 799 10.91 -15.48 35.87
C GLU A 799 10.39 -16.54 34.89
N THR A 800 11.17 -16.87 33.86
CA THR A 800 10.86 -17.97 32.92
C THR A 800 10.90 -19.33 33.60
N ILE A 801 11.90 -19.60 34.45
CA ILE A 801 11.99 -20.85 35.22
C ILE A 801 10.84 -20.95 36.23
N GLU A 802 10.50 -19.87 36.94
CA GLU A 802 9.38 -19.84 37.89
C GLU A 802 8.02 -20.04 37.21
N LEU A 803 7.76 -19.38 36.08
CA LEU A 803 6.51 -19.53 35.35
C LEU A 803 6.36 -20.92 34.70
N LEU A 804 7.46 -21.53 34.24
CA LEU A 804 7.48 -22.93 33.77
C LEU A 804 7.30 -23.93 34.92
N LEU A 805 7.88 -23.67 36.10
CA LEU A 805 7.66 -24.46 37.32
C LEU A 805 6.17 -24.45 37.69
N ASP A 806 5.50 -23.30 37.65
CA ASP A 806 4.06 -23.20 37.89
C ASP A 806 3.21 -23.88 36.82
N PHE A 807 3.60 -23.75 35.54
CA PHE A 807 2.89 -24.40 34.44
C PHE A 807 2.91 -25.92 34.55
N GLU A 808 4.07 -26.54 34.77
CA GLU A 808 4.15 -28.02 34.88
C GLU A 808 3.43 -28.54 36.14
N LYS A 809 3.41 -27.77 37.25
CA LYS A 809 2.53 -28.08 38.40
C LYS A 809 1.05 -28.07 37.99
N TRP A 810 0.59 -27.03 37.31
CA TRP A 810 -0.80 -26.87 36.87
C TRP A 810 -1.23 -27.94 35.87
N LYS A 811 -0.34 -28.33 34.96
CA LYS A 811 -0.58 -29.29 33.86
C LYS A 811 -0.93 -30.69 34.36
N VAL A 812 -0.26 -31.13 35.44
CA VAL A 812 -0.52 -32.41 36.14
C VAL A 812 -1.73 -32.30 37.07
N LYS A 813 -2.00 -31.11 37.63
CA LYS A 813 -3.15 -30.86 38.51
C LYS A 813 -4.49 -31.03 37.78
N ASP A 814 -5.52 -31.45 38.52
CA ASP A 814 -6.92 -31.52 38.11
C ASP A 814 -7.20 -32.20 36.74
N ASN A 815 -6.31 -33.09 36.29
CA ASN A 815 -6.31 -33.71 34.95
C ASN A 815 -6.31 -32.70 33.77
N ASN A 816 -5.66 -31.55 33.92
CA ASN A 816 -5.68 -30.47 32.92
C ASN A 816 -5.14 -30.89 31.54
N GLU A 817 -4.10 -31.73 31.47
CA GLU A 817 -3.65 -32.31 30.19
C GLU A 817 -4.74 -33.17 29.49
N GLN A 818 -5.58 -33.87 30.26
CA GLN A 818 -6.66 -34.68 29.70
C GLN A 818 -7.82 -33.81 29.18
N LYS A 819 -8.19 -32.74 29.91
CA LYS A 819 -9.17 -31.73 29.44
C LYS A 819 -8.72 -31.05 28.14
N TYR A 820 -7.41 -30.87 27.96
CA TYR A 820 -6.88 -30.35 26.70
C TYR A 820 -7.00 -31.35 25.54
N LYS A 821 -6.81 -32.66 25.78
CA LYS A 821 -6.97 -33.69 24.73
C LYS A 821 -8.38 -33.70 24.12
N GLU A 822 -9.40 -33.40 24.93
CA GLU A 822 -10.79 -33.23 24.48
C GLU A 822 -10.97 -32.01 23.54
N LYS A 823 -10.04 -31.06 23.55
CA LYS A 823 -10.09 -29.78 22.81
C LYS A 823 -9.02 -29.62 21.72
N ILE A 824 -8.18 -30.62 21.47
CA ILE A 824 -7.10 -30.54 20.46
C ILE A 824 -7.62 -30.03 19.11
N ASN A 825 -8.78 -30.52 18.67
CA ASN A 825 -9.36 -30.15 17.37
C ASN A 825 -9.72 -28.66 17.29
N GLU A 826 -10.22 -28.04 18.37
CA GLU A 826 -10.51 -26.59 18.41
C GLU A 826 -9.25 -25.78 18.05
N PHE A 827 -8.13 -26.14 18.68
CA PHE A 827 -6.82 -25.49 18.45
C PHE A 827 -6.24 -25.80 17.08
N VAL A 828 -6.36 -27.04 16.59
CA VAL A 828 -5.84 -27.45 15.26
C VAL A 828 -6.61 -26.77 14.12
N GLU A 829 -7.93 -26.62 14.23
CA GLU A 829 -8.73 -25.84 13.27
C GLU A 829 -8.30 -24.36 13.21
N ARG A 830 -7.75 -23.83 14.31
CA ARG A 830 -7.12 -22.49 14.37
C ARG A 830 -5.61 -22.49 14.06
N ARG A 831 -5.08 -23.53 13.43
CA ARG A 831 -3.65 -23.69 13.04
C ARG A 831 -2.66 -23.77 14.22
N CYS A 832 -3.14 -23.97 15.45
CA CYS A 832 -2.30 -24.02 16.65
C CYS A 832 -1.68 -25.43 16.82
N CYS A 833 -0.69 -25.77 15.99
CA CYS A 833 -0.09 -27.10 15.93
C CYS A 833 0.71 -27.49 17.20
N ASN A 834 1.32 -26.54 17.91
CA ASN A 834 2.15 -26.83 19.09
C ASN A 834 1.31 -27.03 20.36
N HIS A 835 1.09 -28.29 20.73
CA HIS A 835 0.29 -28.68 21.89
C HIS A 835 0.80 -28.14 23.24
N ASN A 836 2.10 -27.89 23.40
CA ASN A 836 2.66 -27.34 24.64
C ASN A 836 2.33 -25.85 24.78
N ILE A 837 2.38 -25.09 23.68
CA ILE A 837 1.92 -23.70 23.63
C ILE A 837 0.40 -23.63 23.84
N ASN A 838 -0.38 -24.57 23.31
CA ASN A 838 -1.82 -24.64 23.54
C ASN A 838 -2.15 -24.84 25.04
N LEU A 839 -1.52 -25.83 25.68
CA LEU A 839 -1.64 -26.07 27.12
C LEU A 839 -1.25 -24.86 27.95
N PHE A 840 -0.10 -24.23 27.65
CA PHE A 840 0.36 -23.02 28.33
C PHE A 840 -0.61 -21.85 28.17
N SER A 841 -1.24 -21.72 26.99
CA SER A 841 -2.23 -20.68 26.74
C SER A 841 -3.52 -20.86 27.59
N ILE A 842 -3.89 -22.11 27.90
CA ILE A 842 -5.01 -22.41 28.81
C ILE A 842 -4.62 -22.04 30.25
N PHE A 843 -3.44 -22.49 30.72
CA PHE A 843 -2.87 -22.11 32.01
C PHE A 843 -2.81 -20.59 32.22
N PHE A 844 -2.29 -19.87 31.23
CA PHE A 844 -2.14 -18.42 31.29
C PHE A 844 -3.49 -17.70 31.36
N PHE A 845 -4.46 -18.15 30.57
CA PHE A 845 -5.84 -17.64 30.63
C PHE A 845 -6.49 -17.90 32.01
N GLU A 846 -6.33 -19.09 32.59
CA GLU A 846 -6.84 -19.41 33.93
C GLU A 846 -6.16 -18.58 35.04
N LYS A 847 -4.84 -18.41 34.98
CA LYS A 847 -4.05 -17.71 36.02
C LYS A 847 -4.25 -16.19 35.99
N TYR A 848 -4.36 -15.58 34.80
CA TYR A 848 -4.37 -14.11 34.64
C TYR A 848 -5.68 -13.53 34.07
N LYS A 849 -6.66 -14.35 33.68
CA LYS A 849 -7.99 -13.94 33.16
C LYS A 849 -7.95 -12.96 31.98
N GLY A 850 -6.96 -13.11 31.10
CA GLY A 850 -6.75 -12.27 29.90
C GLY A 850 -7.50 -12.74 28.64
N ARG A 851 -6.87 -12.56 27.48
CA ARG A 851 -7.34 -13.05 26.16
C ARG A 851 -7.63 -14.56 26.18
N LYS A 852 -8.55 -15.05 25.33
CA LYS A 852 -8.89 -16.49 25.33
C LYS A 852 -7.67 -17.32 24.91
N ALA A 853 -7.50 -18.47 25.55
CA ALA A 853 -6.37 -19.38 25.33
C ALA A 853 -6.09 -19.68 23.84
N ILE A 854 -7.14 -19.88 23.03
CA ILE A 854 -7.01 -20.17 21.61
C ILE A 854 -6.51 -18.97 20.78
N GLU A 855 -6.94 -17.75 21.12
CA GLU A 855 -6.52 -16.50 20.47
C GLU A 855 -5.03 -16.27 20.72
N HIS A 856 -4.59 -16.47 21.98
CA HIS A 856 -3.19 -16.42 22.38
C HIS A 856 -2.32 -17.48 21.68
N ALA A 857 -2.76 -18.73 21.63
CA ALA A 857 -2.04 -19.81 20.93
C ALA A 857 -1.91 -19.50 19.42
N THR A 858 -2.96 -18.93 18.81
CA THR A 858 -2.97 -18.57 17.38
C THR A 858 -1.95 -17.46 17.09
N ILE A 859 -1.90 -16.41 17.92
CA ILE A 859 -0.95 -15.30 17.76
C ILE A 859 0.49 -15.82 17.80
N ASN A 860 0.83 -16.65 18.79
CA ASN A 860 2.18 -17.20 18.92
C ASN A 860 2.55 -18.16 17.78
N THR A 861 1.62 -19.03 17.36
CA THR A 861 1.90 -20.06 16.35
C THR A 861 1.95 -19.50 14.93
N VAL A 862 0.98 -18.65 14.56
CA VAL A 862 0.73 -18.24 13.16
C VAL A 862 1.32 -16.87 12.83
N ASN A 863 1.32 -15.93 13.78
CA ASN A 863 1.85 -14.57 13.53
C ASN A 863 3.30 -14.44 14.00
N ASN A 864 3.58 -14.69 15.27
CA ASN A 864 4.90 -14.43 15.88
C ASN A 864 6.00 -15.34 15.29
N GLY A 865 5.64 -16.59 14.95
CA GLY A 865 6.56 -17.58 14.40
C GLY A 865 7.31 -18.37 15.47
N LEU A 866 7.50 -19.67 15.22
CA LEU A 866 8.11 -20.62 16.16
C LEU A 866 9.48 -21.09 15.65
N PRO A 867 10.60 -20.48 16.13
CA PRO A 867 11.92 -20.65 15.50
C PRO A 867 12.54 -22.05 15.59
N PHE A 868 12.09 -22.92 16.51
CA PHE A 868 12.75 -24.21 16.78
C PHE A 868 12.00 -25.40 16.18
N VAL A 869 12.76 -26.40 15.74
CA VAL A 869 12.28 -27.66 15.17
C VAL A 869 12.77 -28.86 15.97
N LYS A 870 12.18 -30.04 15.76
CA LYS A 870 12.56 -31.28 16.45
C LYS A 870 14.03 -31.65 16.22
N SER A 871 14.56 -31.39 15.02
CA SER A 871 15.96 -31.63 14.67
C SER A 871 16.96 -30.80 15.50
N ASP A 872 16.59 -29.60 15.97
CA ASP A 872 17.43 -28.81 16.89
C ASP A 872 17.68 -29.59 18.18
N LYS A 873 16.58 -30.05 18.82
CA LYS A 873 16.61 -30.80 20.08
C LYS A 873 17.43 -32.08 19.96
N GLU A 874 17.27 -32.81 18.86
CA GLU A 874 18.07 -34.01 18.58
C GLU A 874 19.56 -33.70 18.35
N THR A 875 19.88 -32.56 17.73
CA THR A 875 21.27 -32.12 17.48
C THR A 875 21.98 -31.78 18.78
N TRP A 876 21.34 -31.00 19.65
CA TRP A 876 21.94 -30.60 20.94
C TRP A 876 22.11 -31.77 21.91
N ILE A 877 21.19 -32.74 21.91
CA ILE A 877 21.35 -33.97 22.71
C ILE A 877 22.57 -34.78 22.23
N LYS A 878 22.79 -34.90 20.92
CA LYS A 878 23.96 -35.60 20.35
C LYS A 878 25.28 -34.90 20.72
N VAL A 879 25.32 -33.56 20.65
CA VAL A 879 26.50 -32.73 21.02
C VAL A 879 26.86 -32.82 22.51
N LYS A 880 25.97 -33.33 23.38
CA LYS A 880 26.24 -33.55 24.81
C LYS A 880 26.66 -34.99 25.16
N ILE A 881 26.54 -35.92 24.21
CA ILE A 881 26.87 -37.35 24.37
C ILE A 881 28.22 -37.69 23.70
N ALA A 882 28.68 -36.84 22.79
CA ALA A 882 30.03 -36.84 22.21
C ALA A 882 31.00 -35.94 23.02
#